data_AF-A0A1G3WPR4-F1
#
_entry.id   AF-A0A1G3WPR4-F1
#
_cell.length_a   1.000
_cell.length_b   1.000
_cell.length_c   1.000
_cell.angle_alpha   90.00
_cell.angle_beta   90.00
_cell.angle_gamma   90.00
#
_symmetry.space_group_name_H-M   'P 1'
#
loop_
_entity.id
_entity.type
_entity.pdbx_description
1 polymer ?
#
loop_
_entity_poly.entity_id
_entity_poly.type
_entity_poly.pdbx_seq_one_letter_code
_entity_poly.pdbx_strand_id
1 'polypeptide(L)'
;MRKKLLLTCLTLLLFCVLIGFASRVLPQVSAAGGNQTEEVVSIDLTSYFDPSNIIHSTVSNRTYGEVFSLEPSVAAAPEGAITYAFLYWEVNGTIVDKPLDHEFVLTGQNVMKAVFSPSDQHVVTFVDANGKILKIDYVNDGAAATPPLTLPDRPGFDTDGWSVSYESVSADVITFLQYAKTNPDEYTVDVIFGTGAGTILYNGVATVVAAAPAEGMQFHHWESEDQVIGYGSTFSFTVFKDITLTAIYAATAPADSPRVILETDLGLRHTEFKRTSLARYFLPAGYTFVECGFLTHSDRVAGLSIDTVGVIRRRSQKTNAATGEFLMSFSAGVAQTVRAYLIAKDSSGDLVTVYDASAYEIENGGFETGDLSGWTTFGIWKDEAALTAFREERVVSTPYYGSSSTNEYNRDGIYHYGLYVFPYVNANKDLNQERMGMMRSTDFVLSGSGFIGFKLGGGKNDSEAYLSIHDADTDLELARYANRHFGNTTLSGTSNAEGYMFQYYADLSAYLGRTLYVLLVDGASHEWNVLACDSIDTYLPVAPIPTADQTAVNILPVITGAGTATNTIPNSDLTANLTGWENPDGIFQIANGGAISSVGGDSAVGALRSPAFTIGTNRYLRYDFAGAIQYDKQVFVLVKEVGTNFEVLRLVRRADQASRADGGDFKTHWFDLGTLDPAKEYYLEVVDNRNGSWGVALIKSVSLVSSPLSDYQMAESTYYGLAAVDSDHGQQRTPVSSLESNPDNDTWYLNATPAETAGTTINVSWQSENATSALTYTIATDPYFQNATTVDLSGTSFSTATSKVGGIDFGFSARYLYETTLSGLSPNTGYLVRTVQGGKASPVQAFVTGDVDGSFTFLYMTDTQADTFAETLVTQNLYEKALSLYGPMAFGMITGDLVEVGMAPLYWDRFYATGLAQLTLLTIPGNHDYQNQDRATTSSSYYASIFNNPKNGDVSRLDSSYYVVYGNVLFIMLDIVTRDDVEDQEAWFYDVVAAHAQDFLVVGMHYSMFGPTHPDEAAAIEADWLAVFDAASVDLVLSGHDHVYARTEAMTAGVATGDPLSGTVYFMGGSGGHKVYDNSASPAAFQLIPTVPTCSVITVSSTDITVTTIDQAGTVVDTFTIPVKSGS
;
A
#
# COMPACT_ATOMS: atom_id res chain seq x y z
N MET A 1 38.80 24.19 37.37
CA MET A 1 38.68 24.61 35.96
C MET A 1 38.36 23.45 34.99
N ARG A 2 37.57 22.43 35.39
CA ARG A 2 37.18 21.28 34.52
C ARG A 2 35.66 21.04 34.41
N LYS A 3 34.82 21.96 34.93
CA LYS A 3 33.34 21.84 34.94
C LYS A 3 32.60 22.74 33.93
N LYS A 4 33.31 23.50 33.08
CA LYS A 4 32.70 24.37 32.05
C LYS A 4 32.81 23.82 30.62
N LEU A 5 33.36 22.62 30.41
CA LEU A 5 33.50 22.00 29.09
C LEU A 5 32.46 20.89 28.82
N LEU A 6 31.74 20.42 29.85
CA LEU A 6 30.73 19.36 29.70
C LEU A 6 29.34 19.87 29.29
N LEU A 7 29.07 21.17 29.46
CA LEU A 7 27.74 21.74 29.23
C LEU A 7 27.51 22.21 27.78
N THR A 8 28.58 22.37 27.00
CA THR A 8 28.51 22.81 25.58
C THR A 8 28.39 21.63 24.61
N CYS A 9 28.88 20.43 24.99
CA CYS A 9 28.74 19.23 24.14
C CYS A 9 27.32 18.63 24.21
N LEU A 10 26.59 18.83 25.32
CA LEU A 10 25.24 18.27 25.48
C LEU A 10 24.19 19.03 24.64
N THR A 11 24.43 20.32 24.36
CA THR A 11 23.57 21.15 23.49
C THR A 11 23.83 20.92 22.01
N LEU A 12 25.01 20.42 21.62
CA LEU A 12 25.28 20.07 20.23
C LEU A 12 24.76 18.67 19.84
N LEU A 13 24.71 17.74 20.80
CA LEU A 13 24.20 16.38 20.53
C LEU A 13 22.69 16.35 20.25
N LEU A 14 21.91 17.29 20.79
CA LEU A 14 20.47 17.41 20.50
C LEU A 14 20.18 17.98 19.10
N PHE A 15 21.12 18.71 18.48
CA PHE A 15 20.89 19.32 17.17
C PHE A 15 21.16 18.35 16.00
N CYS A 16 21.97 17.30 16.22
CA CYS A 16 22.28 16.29 15.20
C CYS A 16 21.24 15.16 15.10
N VAL A 17 20.18 15.16 15.91
CA VAL A 17 19.07 14.19 15.82
C VAL A 17 17.97 14.68 14.86
N LEU A 18 17.98 15.98 14.48
CA LEU A 18 16.95 16.65 13.68
C LEU A 18 16.98 16.35 12.16
N ILE A 19 17.84 15.43 11.70
CA ILE A 19 17.88 14.98 10.29
C ILE A 19 17.49 13.48 10.17
N GLY A 20 17.22 12.80 11.30
CA GLY A 20 16.85 11.38 11.34
C GLY A 20 15.34 11.09 11.40
N PHE A 21 14.49 12.12 11.48
CA PHE A 21 13.03 11.99 11.53
C PHE A 21 12.38 12.55 10.26
N ALA A 22 12.74 11.99 9.11
CA ALA A 22 11.94 12.10 7.91
C ALA A 22 10.70 11.20 8.04
N SER A 23 9.52 11.82 8.11
CA SER A 23 8.21 11.20 7.85
C SER A 23 7.95 9.79 8.42
N ARG A 24 7.88 9.65 9.75
CA ARG A 24 7.01 8.63 10.36
C ARG A 24 5.59 9.18 10.47
N VAL A 25 4.82 9.07 9.39
CA VAL A 25 3.37 9.30 9.43
C VAL A 25 2.71 7.94 9.65
N LEU A 26 2.27 7.67 10.87
CA LEU A 26 1.45 6.49 11.16
C LEU A 26 0.13 6.60 10.38
N PRO A 27 -0.29 5.58 9.60
CA PRO A 27 -1.60 5.58 8.97
C PRO A 27 -2.68 5.39 10.06
N GLN A 28 -3.31 6.47 10.49
CA GLN A 28 -4.49 6.42 11.35
C GLN A 28 -5.76 6.53 10.50
N VAL A 29 -6.22 5.40 9.97
CA VAL A 29 -7.50 5.28 9.28
C VAL A 29 -8.61 5.25 10.32
N SER A 30 -9.30 6.37 10.53
CA SER A 30 -10.61 6.32 11.18
C SER A 30 -11.58 5.61 10.24
N ALA A 31 -11.95 4.38 10.55
CA ALA A 31 -12.98 3.66 9.82
C ALA A 31 -14.32 4.42 9.98
N ALA A 32 -14.68 5.19 8.96
CA ALA A 32 -15.99 5.82 8.88
C ALA A 32 -17.03 4.72 8.68
N GLY A 33 -17.86 4.47 9.68
CA GLY A 33 -19.08 3.70 9.47
C GLY A 33 -19.95 4.48 8.50
N GLY A 34 -20.43 3.82 7.44
CA GLY A 34 -21.39 4.43 6.51
C GLY A 34 -22.64 4.92 7.24
N ASN A 35 -23.37 5.87 6.62
CA ASN A 35 -24.57 6.47 7.22
C ASN A 35 -25.50 5.38 7.79
N GLN A 36 -25.69 5.41 9.11
CA GLN A 36 -26.60 4.48 9.78
C GLN A 36 -28.01 4.67 9.22
N THR A 37 -28.69 3.56 8.95
CA THR A 37 -30.13 3.60 8.65
C THR A 37 -30.88 4.21 9.85
N GLU A 38 -31.99 4.93 9.59
CA GLU A 38 -32.76 5.59 10.65
C GLU A 38 -33.27 4.58 11.69
N GLU A 39 -32.56 4.43 12.81
CA GLU A 39 -32.98 3.59 13.93
C GLU A 39 -34.24 4.21 14.58
N VAL A 40 -35.35 3.47 14.54
CA VAL A 40 -36.59 3.88 15.19
C VAL A 40 -36.54 3.53 16.68
N VAL A 41 -36.50 4.56 17.52
CA VAL A 41 -36.43 4.45 18.97
C VAL A 41 -37.84 4.27 19.57
N SER A 42 -37.92 3.41 20.59
CA SER A 42 -39.02 3.39 21.56
C SER A 42 -38.48 3.59 22.98
N ILE A 43 -39.28 4.25 23.82
CA ILE A 43 -38.94 4.64 25.19
C ILE A 43 -39.98 4.02 26.13
N ASP A 44 -39.53 3.23 27.10
CA ASP A 44 -40.37 2.74 28.18
C ASP A 44 -40.40 3.77 29.30
N LEU A 45 -41.49 4.54 29.38
CA LEU A 45 -41.66 5.67 30.28
C LEU A 45 -42.51 5.27 31.49
N THR A 46 -41.93 5.39 32.68
CA THR A 46 -42.60 5.14 33.96
C THR A 46 -42.85 6.45 34.71
N SER A 47 -44.11 6.74 35.03
CA SER A 47 -44.44 7.82 35.99
C SER A 47 -44.52 7.21 37.39
N TYR A 48 -43.57 7.55 38.24
CA TYR A 48 -43.40 6.98 39.58
C TYR A 48 -43.79 8.02 40.64
N PHE A 49 -44.99 7.88 41.17
CA PHE A 49 -45.55 8.84 42.14
C PHE A 49 -45.24 8.44 43.59
N ASP A 50 -45.40 7.15 43.90
CA ASP A 50 -45.03 6.54 45.16
C ASP A 50 -44.99 4.99 44.98
N PRO A 51 -44.57 4.19 45.97
CA PRO A 51 -44.48 2.73 45.84
C PRO A 51 -45.80 1.98 45.56
N SER A 52 -46.96 2.64 45.69
CA SER A 52 -48.29 2.11 45.36
C SER A 52 -48.85 2.65 44.03
N ASN A 53 -48.35 3.80 43.56
CA ASN A 53 -48.82 4.51 42.37
C ASN A 53 -47.71 4.62 41.32
N ILE A 54 -47.60 3.59 40.48
CA ILE A 54 -46.62 3.49 39.39
C ILE A 54 -47.38 3.25 38.07
N ILE A 55 -47.18 4.13 37.09
CA ILE A 55 -47.84 4.04 35.78
C ILE A 55 -46.77 3.82 34.71
N HIS A 56 -46.92 2.75 33.92
CA HIS A 56 -46.04 2.45 32.79
C HIS A 56 -46.71 2.85 31.47
N SER A 57 -45.92 3.40 30.56
CA SER A 57 -46.31 3.90 29.24
C SER A 57 -45.16 3.70 28.25
N THR A 58 -45.43 3.76 26.95
CA THR A 58 -44.40 3.65 25.91
C THR A 58 -44.55 4.78 24.90
N VAL A 59 -43.45 5.46 24.59
CA VAL A 59 -43.36 6.43 23.50
C VAL A 59 -42.64 5.75 22.34
N SER A 60 -43.34 5.51 21.23
CA SER A 60 -42.82 4.80 20.05
C SER A 60 -42.70 5.71 18.83
N ASN A 61 -42.05 5.20 17.78
CA ASN A 61 -41.87 5.88 16.47
C ASN A 61 -41.10 7.21 16.58
N ARG A 62 -40.00 7.20 17.32
CA ARG A 62 -39.05 8.33 17.42
C ARG A 62 -37.80 8.06 16.60
N THR A 63 -37.09 9.10 16.20
CA THR A 63 -35.85 8.96 15.42
C THR A 63 -34.62 8.95 16.32
N TYR A 64 -33.67 8.05 16.08
CA TYR A 64 -32.39 8.07 16.80
C TYR A 64 -31.64 9.39 16.58
N GLY A 65 -31.18 10.02 17.65
CA GLY A 65 -30.59 11.35 17.68
C GLY A 65 -31.61 12.52 17.65
N GLU A 66 -32.92 12.27 17.69
CA GLU A 66 -33.95 13.30 17.88
C GLU A 66 -33.79 14.00 19.25
N VAL A 67 -34.02 15.31 19.32
CA VAL A 67 -34.13 16.04 20.59
C VAL A 67 -35.62 16.14 20.94
N PHE A 68 -36.03 15.59 22.08
CA PHE A 68 -37.44 15.39 22.42
C PHE A 68 -37.74 15.63 23.90
N SER A 69 -38.77 16.44 24.20
CA SER A 69 -39.30 16.59 25.57
C SER A 69 -40.33 15.52 25.88
N LEU A 70 -40.16 14.83 27.01
CA LEU A 70 -41.04 13.76 27.45
C LEU A 70 -42.22 14.23 28.31
N GLU A 71 -42.25 15.50 28.74
CA GLU A 71 -43.32 16.09 29.57
C GLU A 71 -44.74 15.79 29.06
N PRO A 72 -45.07 15.92 27.75
CA PRO A 72 -46.41 15.63 27.25
C PRO A 72 -46.80 14.14 27.29
N SER A 73 -45.84 13.25 27.56
CA SER A 73 -46.04 11.79 27.64
C SER A 73 -46.10 11.26 29.08
N VAL A 74 -45.80 12.10 30.08
CA VAL A 74 -45.88 11.72 31.50
C VAL A 74 -47.34 11.60 31.92
N ALA A 75 -47.66 10.56 32.70
CA ALA A 75 -49.02 10.33 33.14
C ALA A 75 -49.51 11.42 34.09
N ALA A 76 -50.81 11.72 34.07
CA ALA A 76 -51.41 12.57 35.08
C ALA A 76 -51.36 11.89 36.47
N ALA A 77 -51.10 12.68 37.51
CA ALA A 77 -51.12 12.21 38.89
C ALA A 77 -52.51 11.67 39.30
N PRO A 78 -52.60 10.67 40.18
CA PRO A 78 -53.89 10.15 40.66
C PRO A 78 -54.76 11.23 41.31
N GLU A 79 -56.07 11.25 41.01
CA GLU A 79 -57.01 12.16 41.67
C GLU A 79 -57.19 11.77 43.15
N GLY A 80 -56.84 12.66 44.08
CA GLY A 80 -56.87 12.38 45.51
C GLY A 80 -56.64 13.60 46.40
N ALA A 81 -56.51 13.36 47.71
CA ALA A 81 -56.22 14.39 48.71
C ALA A 81 -54.71 14.71 48.86
N ILE A 82 -53.85 13.89 48.26
CA ILE A 82 -52.41 14.05 48.19
C ILE A 82 -52.08 14.64 46.82
N THR A 83 -51.25 15.69 46.77
CA THR A 83 -50.74 16.28 45.53
C THR A 83 -49.30 15.85 45.32
N TYR A 84 -48.86 15.73 44.06
CA TYR A 84 -47.50 15.27 43.73
C TYR A 84 -46.70 16.39 43.05
N ALA A 85 -45.43 16.54 43.43
CA ALA A 85 -44.47 17.45 42.81
C ALA A 85 -43.40 16.64 42.05
N PHE A 86 -43.02 17.07 40.85
CA PHE A 86 -41.95 16.42 40.10
C PHE A 86 -40.59 16.70 40.75
N LEU A 87 -39.74 15.67 40.86
CA LEU A 87 -38.39 15.78 41.42
C LEU A 87 -37.33 15.75 40.33
N TYR A 88 -37.21 14.62 39.63
CA TYR A 88 -36.12 14.36 38.69
C TYR A 88 -36.48 13.24 37.71
N TRP A 89 -35.65 13.10 36.68
CA TRP A 89 -35.67 11.98 35.74
C TRP A 89 -34.69 10.88 36.17
N GLU A 90 -35.07 9.62 36.05
CA GLU A 90 -34.16 8.48 36.09
C GLU A 90 -34.09 7.89 34.67
N VAL A 91 -32.90 7.84 34.09
CA VAL A 91 -32.65 7.32 32.74
C VAL A 91 -31.71 6.13 32.84
N ASN A 92 -32.18 4.96 32.42
CA ASN A 92 -31.44 3.70 32.45
C ASN A 92 -30.82 3.38 33.84
N GLY A 93 -31.55 3.70 34.92
CA GLY A 93 -31.17 3.48 36.32
C GLY A 93 -30.30 4.58 36.95
N THR A 94 -30.01 5.64 36.21
CA THR A 94 -29.12 6.74 36.62
C THR A 94 -29.91 8.06 36.73
N ILE A 95 -29.63 8.84 37.77
CA ILE A 95 -30.34 10.09 38.05
C ILE A 95 -29.95 11.20 37.05
N VAL A 96 -30.95 11.93 36.60
CA VAL A 96 -30.85 13.10 35.73
C VAL A 96 -31.66 14.22 36.38
N ASP A 97 -30.98 15.02 37.19
CA ASP A 97 -31.54 16.19 37.88
C ASP A 97 -31.76 17.34 36.88
N LYS A 98 -32.94 17.30 36.26
CA LYS A 98 -33.41 18.18 35.19
C LYS A 98 -34.91 18.39 35.34
N PRO A 99 -35.45 19.56 34.95
CA PRO A 99 -36.87 19.85 35.09
C PRO A 99 -37.73 18.92 34.22
N LEU A 100 -39.04 18.87 34.51
CA LEU A 100 -39.98 17.98 33.83
C LEU A 100 -40.00 18.22 32.31
N ASP A 101 -39.90 19.47 31.87
CA ASP A 101 -39.92 19.89 30.46
C ASP A 101 -38.61 19.63 29.69
N HIS A 102 -37.58 19.07 30.34
CA HIS A 102 -36.27 18.84 29.73
C HIS A 102 -36.32 17.99 28.46
N GLU A 103 -35.64 18.46 27.42
CA GLU A 103 -35.45 17.75 26.16
C GLU A 103 -34.25 16.79 26.26
N PHE A 104 -34.48 15.54 25.82
CA PHE A 104 -33.47 14.48 25.78
C PHE A 104 -33.04 14.20 24.35
N VAL A 105 -31.75 13.91 24.15
CA VAL A 105 -31.26 13.28 22.91
C VAL A 105 -31.66 11.81 22.94
N LEU A 106 -32.53 11.39 22.03
CA LEU A 106 -33.07 10.04 21.99
C LEU A 106 -32.08 9.07 21.36
N THR A 107 -31.52 8.19 22.18
CA THR A 107 -30.76 7.01 21.74
C THR A 107 -31.63 5.75 21.85
N GLY A 108 -31.27 4.61 21.22
CA GLY A 108 -32.08 3.38 21.22
C GLY A 108 -32.54 2.86 22.60
N GLN A 109 -33.60 2.06 22.66
CA GLN A 109 -34.29 1.55 23.87
C GLN A 109 -33.90 2.18 25.22
N ASN A 110 -34.54 3.31 25.56
CA ASN A 110 -34.38 3.96 26.86
C ASN A 110 -35.48 3.53 27.84
N VAL A 111 -35.08 3.07 29.02
CA VAL A 111 -35.97 2.98 30.18
C VAL A 111 -35.87 4.31 30.93
N MET A 112 -36.94 5.11 30.88
CA MET A 112 -37.00 6.42 31.53
C MET A 112 -38.09 6.44 32.61
N LYS A 113 -37.86 7.19 33.68
CA LYS A 113 -38.80 7.31 34.79
C LYS A 113 -38.86 8.75 35.30
N ALA A 114 -40.04 9.35 35.29
CA ALA A 114 -40.30 10.60 35.98
C ALA A 114 -40.63 10.29 37.44
N VAL A 115 -39.86 10.81 38.39
CA VAL A 115 -40.04 10.56 39.83
C VAL A 115 -40.64 11.79 40.48
N PHE A 116 -41.63 11.58 41.36
CA PHE A 116 -42.36 12.63 42.07
C PHE A 116 -42.30 12.43 43.59
N SER A 117 -42.52 13.50 44.37
CA SER A 117 -42.79 13.45 45.81
C SER A 117 -44.28 13.67 46.10
N PRO A 118 -44.91 12.88 46.99
CA PRO A 118 -46.25 13.14 47.52
C PRO A 118 -46.21 14.23 48.61
N SER A 119 -47.21 15.10 48.67
CA SER A 119 -47.24 16.27 49.56
C SER A 119 -47.31 15.99 51.07
N ASP A 120 -47.46 14.74 51.49
CA ASP A 120 -47.52 14.31 52.90
C ASP A 120 -46.29 13.52 53.37
N GLN A 121 -45.31 13.30 52.48
CA GLN A 121 -44.02 12.67 52.80
C GLN A 121 -42.86 13.42 52.12
N HIS A 122 -41.63 13.07 52.49
CA HIS A 122 -40.41 13.51 51.81
C HIS A 122 -39.70 12.29 51.21
N VAL A 123 -39.10 12.48 50.03
CA VAL A 123 -38.37 11.46 49.28
C VAL A 123 -36.87 11.63 49.53
N VAL A 124 -36.20 10.54 49.92
CA VAL A 124 -34.73 10.48 50.00
C VAL A 124 -34.21 9.51 48.95
N THR A 125 -33.47 10.04 47.98
CA THR A 125 -32.84 9.27 46.91
C THR A 125 -31.35 9.10 47.19
N PHE A 126 -30.95 7.86 47.45
CA PHE A 126 -29.57 7.43 47.65
C PHE A 126 -28.94 7.07 46.31
N VAL A 127 -27.88 7.78 45.92
CA VAL A 127 -27.24 7.69 44.61
C VAL A 127 -25.74 7.37 44.74
N ASP A 128 -25.15 6.58 43.85
CA ASP A 128 -23.69 6.39 43.81
C ASP A 128 -22.95 7.56 43.14
N ALA A 129 -21.61 7.55 43.17
CA ALA A 129 -20.79 8.60 42.57
C ALA A 129 -20.83 8.67 41.02
N ASN A 130 -21.44 7.67 40.37
CA ASN A 130 -21.70 7.65 38.93
C ASN A 130 -23.11 8.13 38.57
N GLY A 131 -23.97 8.37 39.57
CA GLY A 131 -25.35 8.78 39.40
C GLY A 131 -26.35 7.62 39.46
N LYS A 132 -25.92 6.37 39.66
CA LYS A 132 -26.82 5.22 39.72
C LYS A 132 -27.68 5.30 40.99
N ILE A 133 -28.99 5.18 40.85
CA ILE A 133 -29.90 5.16 41.99
C ILE A 133 -29.77 3.82 42.71
N LEU A 134 -29.39 3.87 43.99
CA LEU A 134 -29.20 2.71 44.86
C LEU A 134 -30.46 2.39 45.67
N LYS A 135 -31.18 3.43 46.11
CA LYS A 135 -32.47 3.31 46.81
C LYS A 135 -33.24 4.64 46.72
N ILE A 136 -34.57 4.57 46.61
CA ILE A 136 -35.49 5.67 46.92
C ILE A 136 -36.24 5.28 48.20
N ASP A 137 -36.34 6.18 49.18
CA ASP A 137 -37.02 5.96 50.46
C ASP A 137 -38.03 7.08 50.73
N TYR A 138 -39.22 6.74 51.18
CA TYR A 138 -40.32 7.68 51.44
C TYR A 138 -40.54 7.78 52.95
N VAL A 139 -40.39 8.98 53.52
CA VAL A 139 -40.40 9.20 54.97
C VAL A 139 -41.31 10.35 55.37
N ASN A 140 -41.95 10.24 56.54
CA ASN A 140 -42.75 11.34 57.08
C ASN A 140 -41.86 12.48 57.60
N ASP A 141 -42.40 13.69 57.69
CA ASP A 141 -41.67 14.87 58.19
C ASP A 141 -40.96 14.62 59.54
N GLY A 142 -39.67 14.97 59.57
CA GLY A 142 -38.77 14.80 60.71
C GLY A 142 -38.17 13.40 60.88
N ALA A 143 -38.64 12.38 60.16
CA ALA A 143 -38.15 11.01 60.28
C ALA A 143 -36.80 10.77 59.57
N ALA A 144 -36.12 9.67 59.92
CA ALA A 144 -34.89 9.24 59.27
C ALA A 144 -35.18 8.30 58.10
N ALA A 145 -34.46 8.46 56.98
CA ALA A 145 -34.45 7.48 55.90
C ALA A 145 -33.41 6.37 56.16
N THR A 146 -33.62 5.21 55.54
CA THR A 146 -32.74 4.04 55.68
C THR A 146 -31.87 3.89 54.44
N PRO A 147 -30.53 4.04 54.53
CA PRO A 147 -29.62 3.88 53.40
C PRO A 147 -29.57 2.42 52.91
N PRO A 148 -29.11 2.16 51.67
CA PRO A 148 -28.83 0.81 51.18
C PRO A 148 -27.76 0.10 52.04
N LEU A 149 -27.98 -1.19 52.32
CA LEU A 149 -27.08 -2.02 53.15
C LEU A 149 -25.77 -2.43 52.45
N THR A 150 -25.74 -2.38 51.12
CA THR A 150 -24.57 -2.70 50.30
C THR A 150 -24.25 -1.48 49.46
N LEU A 151 -23.04 -0.95 49.65
CA LEU A 151 -22.54 0.24 48.96
C LEU A 151 -21.62 -0.20 47.80
N PRO A 152 -21.66 0.44 46.63
CA PRO A 152 -20.72 0.17 45.55
C PRO A 152 -19.28 0.41 45.97
N ASP A 153 -18.39 -0.47 45.54
CA ASP A 153 -16.95 -0.37 45.75
C ASP A 153 -16.29 0.49 44.66
N ARG A 154 -15.23 1.22 45.03
CA ARG A 154 -14.47 2.08 44.11
C ARG A 154 -12.96 1.85 44.32
N PRO A 155 -12.26 1.16 43.40
CA PRO A 155 -10.83 0.92 43.51
C PRO A 155 -10.03 2.22 43.76
N GLY A 156 -9.17 2.22 44.78
CA GLY A 156 -8.39 3.39 45.21
C GLY A 156 -9.13 4.38 46.13
N PHE A 157 -10.33 4.04 46.61
CA PHE A 157 -11.12 4.88 47.52
C PHE A 157 -11.88 4.07 48.59
N ASP A 158 -12.02 4.66 49.77
CA ASP A 158 -12.92 4.19 50.84
C ASP A 158 -14.22 5.01 50.80
N THR A 159 -15.36 4.43 51.24
CA THR A 159 -16.63 5.15 51.33
C THR A 159 -16.59 6.18 52.47
N ASP A 160 -16.89 7.45 52.16
CA ASP A 160 -16.83 8.59 53.08
C ASP A 160 -18.24 9.13 53.42
N GLY A 161 -19.19 8.21 53.65
CA GLY A 161 -20.57 8.54 53.96
C GLY A 161 -21.35 9.15 52.79
N TRP A 162 -22.31 10.02 53.10
CA TRP A 162 -23.30 10.56 52.15
C TRP A 162 -23.24 12.09 52.12
N SER A 163 -23.43 12.71 50.95
CA SER A 163 -23.25 14.15 50.75
C SER A 163 -24.21 15.03 51.55
N VAL A 164 -25.38 14.51 51.90
CA VAL A 164 -26.42 15.18 52.71
C VAL A 164 -26.94 14.21 53.77
N SER A 165 -27.19 14.73 54.98
CA SER A 165 -27.77 13.93 56.07
C SER A 165 -29.20 13.48 55.75
N TYR A 166 -29.50 12.25 56.14
CA TYR A 166 -30.80 11.58 56.01
C TYR A 166 -31.40 11.20 57.37
N GLU A 167 -30.80 11.65 58.49
CA GLU A 167 -31.19 11.25 59.85
C GLU A 167 -32.41 12.01 60.40
N SER A 168 -32.77 13.15 59.80
CA SER A 168 -34.04 13.85 60.07
C SER A 168 -34.41 14.70 58.85
N VAL A 169 -35.38 14.22 58.08
CA VAL A 169 -35.73 14.71 56.74
C VAL A 169 -36.93 15.66 56.85
N SER A 170 -36.78 16.89 56.31
CA SER A 170 -37.81 17.95 56.34
C SER A 170 -38.08 18.60 54.97
N ALA A 171 -37.49 18.03 53.92
CA ALA A 171 -37.69 18.32 52.51
C ALA A 171 -37.22 17.11 51.70
N ASP A 172 -37.57 17.02 50.42
CA ASP A 172 -37.00 16.03 49.50
C ASP A 172 -35.47 16.19 49.39
N VAL A 173 -34.73 15.06 49.37
CA VAL A 173 -33.25 15.04 49.38
C VAL A 173 -32.71 14.03 48.36
N ILE A 174 -31.83 14.49 47.48
CA ILE A 174 -30.92 13.63 46.72
C ILE A 174 -29.58 13.61 47.47
N THR A 175 -29.08 12.43 47.82
CA THR A 175 -27.81 12.27 48.55
C THR A 175 -26.88 11.28 47.85
N PHE A 176 -25.64 11.69 47.63
CA PHE A 176 -24.64 10.96 46.85
C PHE A 176 -23.62 10.30 47.76
N LEU A 177 -23.34 9.03 47.53
CA LEU A 177 -22.28 8.28 48.22
C LEU A 177 -20.92 8.92 47.92
N GLN A 178 -20.25 9.39 48.97
CA GLN A 178 -18.94 10.01 48.89
C GLN A 178 -17.82 8.98 49.02
N TYR A 179 -16.64 9.35 48.52
CA TYR A 179 -15.47 8.50 48.47
C TYR A 179 -14.21 9.30 48.80
N ALA A 180 -13.45 8.87 49.81
CA ALA A 180 -12.15 9.42 50.15
C ALA A 180 -11.04 8.63 49.44
N LYS A 181 -10.05 9.32 48.84
CA LYS A 181 -8.88 8.65 48.22
C LYS A 181 -8.12 7.88 49.30
N THR A 182 -7.82 6.60 49.06
CA THR A 182 -6.96 5.79 49.94
C THR A 182 -5.49 5.84 49.54
N ASN A 183 -5.20 6.25 48.31
CA ASN A 183 -3.84 6.33 47.78
C ASN A 183 -3.37 7.79 47.58
N PRO A 184 -2.28 8.23 48.24
CA PRO A 184 -1.64 9.52 48.01
C PRO A 184 -0.60 9.51 46.88
N ASP A 185 -0.44 8.40 46.14
CA ASP A 185 0.57 8.29 45.07
C ASP A 185 0.50 9.45 44.06
N GLU A 186 1.70 9.92 43.71
CA GLU A 186 1.97 11.02 42.80
C GLU A 186 2.76 10.50 41.59
N TYR A 187 2.40 10.96 40.40
CA TYR A 187 3.03 10.58 39.14
C TYR A 187 3.57 11.80 38.39
N THR A 188 4.60 11.57 37.59
CA THR A 188 5.31 12.58 36.82
C THR A 188 4.70 12.71 35.43
N VAL A 189 4.34 13.93 35.05
CA VAL A 189 4.03 14.31 33.68
C VAL A 189 5.22 15.08 33.14
N ASP A 190 5.94 14.51 32.17
CA ASP A 190 6.99 15.18 31.41
C ASP A 190 6.46 15.65 30.06
N VAL A 191 6.99 16.77 29.54
CA VAL A 191 6.52 17.38 28.30
C VAL A 191 7.69 17.84 27.43
N ILE A 192 7.72 17.35 26.18
CA ILE A 192 8.69 17.63 25.13
C ILE A 192 8.01 18.54 24.09
N PHE A 193 8.69 19.61 23.70
CA PHE A 193 8.15 20.68 22.83
C PHE A 193 6.84 21.33 23.31
N GLY A 194 6.65 21.41 24.63
CA GLY A 194 5.48 22.04 25.25
C GLY A 194 5.69 22.43 26.72
N THR A 195 4.59 22.69 27.42
CA THR A 195 4.52 23.08 28.82
C THR A 195 3.40 22.31 29.54
N GLY A 196 3.37 22.34 30.88
CA GLY A 196 2.42 21.56 31.69
C GLY A 196 3.05 20.40 32.45
N ALA A 197 4.37 20.22 32.34
CA ALA A 197 5.10 19.21 33.10
C ALA A 197 5.05 19.46 34.62
N GLY A 198 5.01 18.39 35.41
CA GLY A 198 4.93 18.45 36.85
C GLY A 198 4.48 17.15 37.50
N THR A 199 4.26 17.19 38.81
CA THR A 199 3.83 16.05 39.61
C THR A 199 2.33 16.14 39.90
N ILE A 200 1.57 15.10 39.54
CA ILE A 200 0.11 15.05 39.62
C ILE A 200 -0.30 13.82 40.42
N LEU A 201 -1.21 14.00 41.39
CA LEU A 201 -1.78 12.89 42.16
C LEU A 201 -2.50 11.88 41.27
N TYR A 202 -2.46 10.60 41.63
CA TYR A 202 -3.25 9.53 41.00
C TYR A 202 -4.71 9.94 40.80
N ASN A 203 -5.24 9.71 39.59
CA ASN A 203 -6.59 10.12 39.18
C ASN A 203 -6.81 11.64 39.34
N GLY A 204 -5.76 12.44 39.11
CA GLY A 204 -5.80 13.88 38.91
C GLY A 204 -5.75 14.21 37.42
N VAL A 205 -6.22 15.41 37.04
CA VAL A 205 -6.20 15.86 35.64
C VAL A 205 -4.95 16.72 35.41
N ALA A 206 -4.13 16.34 34.44
CA ALA A 206 -3.06 17.16 33.91
C ALA A 206 -3.58 18.02 32.74
N THR A 207 -2.87 19.11 32.42
CA THR A 207 -3.14 19.90 31.21
C THR A 207 -1.82 20.40 30.64
N VAL A 208 -1.56 20.07 29.39
CA VAL A 208 -0.36 20.39 28.65
C VAL A 208 -0.67 21.32 27.48
N VAL A 209 0.29 22.16 27.12
CA VAL A 209 0.16 23.14 26.04
C VAL A 209 1.40 23.10 25.16
N ALA A 210 1.21 22.91 23.86
CA ALA A 210 2.26 22.80 22.87
C ALA A 210 3.00 24.15 22.73
N ALA A 211 4.27 24.09 22.35
CA ALA A 211 5.02 25.27 21.98
C ALA A 211 4.47 25.89 20.67
N ALA A 212 4.90 27.12 20.38
CA ALA A 212 4.63 27.70 19.06
C ALA A 212 5.38 26.89 17.98
N PRO A 213 4.73 26.55 16.84
CA PRO A 213 5.38 25.86 15.74
C PRO A 213 6.48 26.72 15.09
N ALA A 214 7.39 26.05 14.38
CA ALA A 214 8.32 26.71 13.47
C ALA A 214 7.58 27.32 12.26
N GLU A 215 8.24 28.24 11.55
CA GLU A 215 7.70 28.81 10.31
C GLU A 215 7.45 27.71 9.26
N GLY A 216 6.26 27.72 8.64
CA GLY A 216 5.81 26.65 7.74
C GLY A 216 5.28 25.39 8.41
N MET A 217 5.25 25.31 9.75
CA MET A 217 4.72 24.17 10.51
C MET A 217 3.47 24.55 11.32
N GLN A 218 2.68 23.54 11.67
CA GLN A 218 1.49 23.62 12.52
C GLN A 218 1.57 22.50 13.56
N PHE A 219 0.92 22.68 14.72
CA PHE A 219 0.78 21.59 15.70
C PHE A 219 -0.08 20.48 15.11
N HIS A 220 0.38 19.24 15.19
CA HIS A 220 -0.32 18.08 14.65
C HIS A 220 -1.00 17.27 15.76
N HIS A 221 -0.25 16.81 16.77
CA HIS A 221 -0.78 16.00 17.88
C HIS A 221 0.20 15.87 19.05
N TRP A 222 -0.27 15.24 20.13
CA TRP A 222 0.51 14.75 21.26
C TRP A 222 0.74 13.25 21.15
N GLU A 223 1.98 12.82 21.37
CA GLU A 223 2.36 11.42 21.49
C GLU A 223 2.90 11.07 22.87
N SER A 224 2.62 9.84 23.33
CA SER A 224 3.26 9.18 24.47
C SER A 224 3.50 7.72 24.11
N GLU A 225 4.71 7.20 24.35
CA GLU A 225 5.05 5.77 24.09
C GLU A 225 4.65 5.32 22.66
N ASP A 226 4.94 6.17 21.66
CA ASP A 226 4.60 5.99 20.24
C ASP A 226 3.09 5.86 19.93
N GLN A 227 2.20 6.21 20.88
CA GLN A 227 0.76 6.36 20.67
C GLN A 227 0.35 7.83 20.54
N VAL A 228 -0.51 8.13 19.57
CA VAL A 228 -1.24 9.41 19.49
C VAL A 228 -2.29 9.45 20.62
N ILE A 229 -2.18 10.41 21.55
CA ILE A 229 -3.13 10.51 22.67
C ILE A 229 -3.92 11.82 22.73
N GLY A 230 -3.59 12.83 21.92
CA GLY A 230 -4.29 14.11 21.93
C GLY A 230 -4.12 14.94 20.66
N TYR A 231 -5.21 15.55 20.17
CA TYR A 231 -5.20 16.36 18.94
C TYR A 231 -5.31 17.88 19.16
N GLY A 232 -5.54 18.32 20.40
CA GLY A 232 -5.58 19.74 20.75
C GLY A 232 -4.19 20.26 21.13
N SER A 233 -3.79 21.42 20.61
CA SER A 233 -2.55 22.10 21.02
C SER A 233 -2.56 22.49 22.52
N THR A 234 -3.75 22.59 23.12
CA THR A 234 -3.97 22.42 24.56
C THR A 234 -4.69 21.09 24.78
N PHE A 235 -4.17 20.25 25.67
CA PHE A 235 -4.68 18.89 25.89
C PHE A 235 -4.72 18.54 27.38
N SER A 236 -5.80 17.90 27.82
CA SER A 236 -6.04 17.52 29.21
C SER A 236 -6.40 16.04 29.29
N PHE A 237 -5.83 15.34 30.27
CA PHE A 237 -5.98 13.89 30.46
C PHE A 237 -5.87 13.51 31.94
N THR A 238 -6.38 12.33 32.31
CA THR A 238 -6.28 11.82 33.69
C THR A 238 -4.98 11.03 33.89
N VAL A 239 -4.25 11.33 34.98
CA VAL A 239 -2.95 10.72 35.28
C VAL A 239 -3.12 9.45 36.11
N PHE A 240 -2.68 8.32 35.55
CA PHE A 240 -2.70 6.99 36.19
C PHE A 240 -1.31 6.37 36.39
N LYS A 241 -0.30 6.86 35.66
CA LYS A 241 1.11 6.44 35.72
C LYS A 241 2.02 7.63 35.37
N ASP A 242 3.33 7.47 35.53
CA ASP A 242 4.32 8.38 34.93
C ASP A 242 4.14 8.39 33.41
N ILE A 243 4.23 9.56 32.78
CA ILE A 243 3.98 9.76 31.34
C ILE A 243 4.89 10.85 30.77
N THR A 244 5.33 10.68 29.52
CA THR A 244 6.08 11.68 28.77
C THR A 244 5.32 12.02 27.49
N LEU A 245 5.08 13.31 27.25
CA LEU A 245 4.28 13.79 26.13
C LEU A 245 5.10 14.63 25.16
N THR A 246 5.11 14.25 23.88
CA THR A 246 5.78 15.01 22.82
C THR A 246 4.75 15.71 21.95
N ALA A 247 4.89 17.03 21.80
CA ALA A 247 4.14 17.78 20.79
C ALA A 247 4.79 17.58 19.41
N ILE A 248 4.02 17.06 18.46
CA ILE A 248 4.43 16.80 17.08
C ILE A 248 3.92 17.94 16.17
N TYR A 249 4.71 18.29 15.17
CA TYR A 249 4.42 19.37 14.23
C TYR A 249 4.62 18.89 12.79
N ALA A 250 3.77 19.36 11.88
CA ALA A 250 3.80 19.02 10.45
C ALA A 250 3.44 20.25 9.60
N ALA A 251 3.65 20.20 8.28
CA ALA A 251 3.33 21.32 7.38
C ALA A 251 1.83 21.68 7.37
N THR A 252 0.97 20.70 7.66
CA THR A 252 -0.49 20.83 7.76
C THR A 252 -0.96 20.27 9.10
N ALA A 253 -1.93 20.91 9.75
CA ALA A 253 -2.67 20.31 10.86
C ALA A 253 -3.48 19.07 10.40
N PRO A 254 -3.82 18.13 11.31
CA PRO A 254 -4.70 17.02 11.00
C PRO A 254 -6.11 17.50 10.62
N ALA A 255 -6.82 16.69 9.83
CA ALA A 255 -8.22 16.98 9.50
C ALA A 255 -9.11 17.01 10.76
N ASP A 256 -9.94 18.06 10.85
CA ASP A 256 -10.98 18.30 11.87
C ASP A 256 -12.16 17.32 11.70
N SER A 257 -11.92 16.05 12.01
CA SER A 257 -12.93 14.98 12.05
C SER A 257 -13.08 14.42 13.48
N PRO A 258 -14.27 13.93 13.88
CA PRO A 258 -14.46 13.24 15.16
C PRO A 258 -13.58 11.99 15.22
N ARG A 259 -13.04 11.68 16.40
CA ARG A 259 -12.17 10.51 16.61
C ARG A 259 -12.48 9.85 17.94
N VAL A 260 -12.17 8.56 18.05
CA VAL A 260 -12.17 7.83 19.31
C VAL A 260 -10.94 6.92 19.35
N ILE A 261 -10.30 6.84 20.50
CA ILE A 261 -9.10 6.03 20.74
C ILE A 261 -9.36 5.14 21.94
N LEU A 262 -9.09 3.84 21.80
CA LEU A 262 -9.10 2.86 22.87
C LEU A 262 -7.70 2.81 23.51
N GLU A 263 -7.59 3.21 24.78
CA GLU A 263 -6.40 3.00 25.59
C GLU A 263 -6.47 1.62 26.28
N THR A 264 -5.31 1.06 26.62
CA THR A 264 -5.17 -0.33 27.09
C THR A 264 -5.79 -0.55 28.49
N ASP A 265 -5.86 -1.82 28.92
CA ASP A 265 -6.48 -2.20 30.20
C ASP A 265 -5.74 -1.58 31.41
N LEU A 266 -6.42 -0.68 32.13
CA LEU A 266 -5.86 0.02 33.30
C LEU A 266 -5.59 -0.88 34.52
N GLY A 267 -5.96 -2.16 34.49
CA GLY A 267 -5.66 -3.12 35.56
C GLY A 267 -6.47 -2.98 36.85
N LEU A 268 -7.31 -1.94 36.96
CA LEU A 268 -7.97 -1.50 38.21
C LEU A 268 -8.83 -2.55 38.92
N ARG A 269 -9.27 -3.61 38.21
CA ARG A 269 -10.14 -4.68 38.72
C ARG A 269 -9.66 -6.09 38.33
N HIS A 270 -8.37 -6.28 38.06
CA HIS A 270 -7.80 -7.60 37.70
C HIS A 270 -8.04 -8.68 38.76
N THR A 271 -8.04 -8.32 40.04
CA THR A 271 -8.37 -9.23 41.16
C THR A 271 -9.81 -9.74 41.17
N GLU A 272 -10.70 -9.11 40.39
CA GLU A 272 -12.10 -9.51 40.19
C GLU A 272 -12.33 -10.26 38.86
N PHE A 273 -11.25 -10.60 38.13
CA PHE A 273 -11.30 -11.13 36.76
C PHE A 273 -12.04 -10.20 35.77
N LYS A 274 -11.88 -8.88 35.93
CA LYS A 274 -12.43 -7.85 35.02
C LYS A 274 -11.30 -7.10 34.31
N ARG A 275 -11.44 -6.91 33.00
CA ARG A 275 -10.64 -5.97 32.21
C ARG A 275 -11.26 -4.57 32.29
N THR A 276 -10.47 -3.51 32.38
CA THR A 276 -10.95 -2.12 32.47
C THR A 276 -10.41 -1.29 31.31
N SER A 277 -11.19 -1.19 30.24
CA SER A 277 -10.84 -0.36 29.08
C SER A 277 -11.10 1.11 29.37
N LEU A 278 -10.14 1.95 29.03
CA LEU A 278 -10.26 3.40 28.95
C LEU A 278 -10.33 3.78 27.47
N ALA A 279 -11.13 4.78 27.13
CA ALA A 279 -11.14 5.35 25.79
C ALA A 279 -11.33 6.86 25.87
N ARG A 280 -10.85 7.58 24.85
CA ARG A 280 -10.99 9.03 24.72
C ARG A 280 -11.64 9.37 23.39
N TYR A 281 -12.61 10.27 23.40
CA TYR A 281 -13.16 10.85 22.17
C TYR A 281 -12.62 12.26 21.94
N PHE A 282 -12.54 12.64 20.67
CA PHE A 282 -12.22 13.99 20.21
C PHE A 282 -13.36 14.47 19.31
N LEU A 283 -13.86 15.67 19.58
CA LEU A 283 -14.99 16.25 18.87
C LEU A 283 -14.61 17.67 18.41
N PRO A 284 -14.31 17.86 17.10
CA PRO A 284 -13.98 19.17 16.55
C PRO A 284 -15.17 20.14 16.59
N ALA A 285 -14.89 21.42 16.37
CA ALA A 285 -15.93 22.41 16.16
C ALA A 285 -16.79 22.05 14.93
N GLY A 286 -18.10 22.28 15.02
CA GLY A 286 -19.06 21.92 13.97
C GLY A 286 -19.76 20.57 14.18
N TYR A 287 -19.24 19.70 15.07
CA TYR A 287 -19.89 18.44 15.43
C TYR A 287 -20.63 18.52 16.76
N THR A 288 -21.76 17.81 16.86
CA THR A 288 -22.55 17.68 18.11
C THR A 288 -22.44 16.25 18.64
N PHE A 289 -22.09 16.07 19.90
CA PHE A 289 -22.01 14.76 20.54
C PHE A 289 -23.39 14.08 20.59
N VAL A 290 -23.48 12.81 20.20
CA VAL A 290 -24.69 11.99 20.37
C VAL A 290 -24.46 10.91 21.42
N GLU A 291 -23.42 10.09 21.24
CA GLU A 291 -23.16 8.92 22.10
C GLU A 291 -21.71 8.47 22.00
N CYS A 292 -21.15 7.85 23.05
CA CYS A 292 -19.92 7.07 22.93
C CYS A 292 -20.00 5.82 23.82
N GLY A 293 -19.10 4.87 23.60
CA GLY A 293 -19.03 3.66 24.41
C GLY A 293 -18.11 2.60 23.83
N PHE A 294 -18.36 1.36 24.23
CA PHE A 294 -17.62 0.20 23.77
C PHE A 294 -18.55 -0.79 23.09
N LEU A 295 -18.16 -1.30 21.93
CA LEU A 295 -18.69 -2.52 21.36
C LEU A 295 -17.96 -3.70 22.02
N THR A 296 -18.69 -4.75 22.38
CA THR A 296 -18.08 -6.00 22.86
C THR A 296 -18.72 -7.21 22.23
N HIS A 297 -17.92 -8.22 21.92
CA HIS A 297 -18.39 -9.50 21.39
C HIS A 297 -17.91 -10.67 22.28
N SER A 298 -18.71 -11.73 22.43
CA SER A 298 -18.37 -12.92 23.24
C SER A 298 -17.20 -13.70 22.64
N ASP A 299 -17.17 -13.73 21.32
CA ASP A 299 -16.15 -14.37 20.48
C ASP A 299 -15.21 -13.30 19.91
N ARG A 300 -14.07 -13.71 19.36
CA ARG A 300 -13.13 -12.78 18.72
C ARG A 300 -13.63 -12.43 17.32
N VAL A 301 -13.73 -11.14 17.03
CA VAL A 301 -14.22 -10.61 15.75
C VAL A 301 -13.36 -9.41 15.35
N ALA A 302 -12.72 -9.48 14.19
CA ALA A 302 -11.97 -8.36 13.61
C ALA A 302 -12.93 -7.27 13.08
N GLY A 303 -12.50 -6.01 13.09
CA GLY A 303 -13.28 -4.92 12.49
C GLY A 303 -14.63 -4.60 13.16
N LEU A 304 -14.84 -5.05 14.40
CA LEU A 304 -16.10 -4.97 15.15
C LEU A 304 -16.84 -3.63 14.95
N SER A 305 -18.08 -3.68 14.45
CA SER A 305 -18.93 -2.52 14.18
C SER A 305 -20.28 -2.67 14.90
N ILE A 306 -21.13 -1.63 14.84
CA ILE A 306 -22.48 -1.68 15.42
C ILE A 306 -23.38 -2.72 14.72
N ASP A 307 -23.11 -3.00 13.44
CA ASP A 307 -23.91 -3.90 12.61
C ASP A 307 -23.44 -5.36 12.68
N THR A 308 -22.31 -5.61 13.35
CA THR A 308 -21.78 -6.97 13.59
C THR A 308 -22.80 -7.82 14.36
N VAL A 309 -23.21 -8.94 13.76
CA VAL A 309 -24.15 -9.89 14.40
C VAL A 309 -23.59 -10.37 15.75
N GLY A 310 -24.40 -10.27 16.80
CA GLY A 310 -24.01 -10.65 18.16
C GLY A 310 -23.30 -9.56 18.97
N VAL A 311 -23.00 -8.39 18.39
CA VAL A 311 -22.36 -7.29 19.13
C VAL A 311 -23.25 -6.76 20.25
N ILE A 312 -22.62 -6.51 21.39
CA ILE A 312 -23.24 -5.81 22.52
C ILE A 312 -22.73 -4.38 22.55
N ARG A 313 -23.58 -3.43 22.15
CA ARG A 313 -23.32 -1.99 22.21
C ARG A 313 -23.43 -1.48 23.65
N ARG A 314 -22.30 -1.31 24.34
CA ARG A 314 -22.22 -0.83 25.73
C ARG A 314 -21.99 0.67 25.78
N ARG A 315 -23.07 1.43 25.93
CA ARG A 315 -23.04 2.89 26.02
C ARG A 315 -22.30 3.35 27.28
N SER A 316 -21.48 4.39 27.16
CA SER A 316 -20.99 5.11 28.32
C SER A 316 -22.11 5.98 28.89
N GLN A 317 -22.38 5.85 30.20
CA GLN A 317 -23.34 6.72 30.90
C GLN A 317 -22.70 8.01 31.42
N LYS A 318 -21.36 8.10 31.45
CA LYS A 318 -20.63 9.24 32.03
C LYS A 318 -19.27 9.37 31.36
N THR A 319 -18.96 10.58 30.91
CA THR A 319 -17.64 10.95 30.35
C THR A 319 -17.00 12.01 31.24
N ASN A 320 -15.68 12.09 31.25
CA ASN A 320 -14.97 13.22 31.84
C ASN A 320 -14.93 14.36 30.82
N ALA A 321 -15.86 15.31 30.95
CA ALA A 321 -16.00 16.42 30.02
C ALA A 321 -14.74 17.32 29.89
N ALA A 322 -13.81 17.26 30.84
CA ALA A 322 -12.54 17.99 30.77
C ALA A 322 -11.47 17.29 29.91
N THR A 323 -11.60 15.99 29.66
CA THR A 323 -10.54 15.17 29.03
C THR A 323 -11.03 14.29 27.88
N GLY A 324 -12.35 14.24 27.62
CA GLY A 324 -12.96 13.35 26.63
C GLY A 324 -12.96 11.87 27.01
N GLU A 325 -12.55 11.53 28.24
CA GLU A 325 -12.32 10.15 28.66
C GLU A 325 -13.61 9.45 29.14
N PHE A 326 -13.71 8.16 28.86
CA PHE A 326 -14.73 7.26 29.38
C PHE A 326 -14.13 5.87 29.58
N LEU A 327 -14.56 5.15 30.62
CA LEU A 327 -14.03 3.84 30.95
C LEU A 327 -15.13 2.86 31.35
N MET A 328 -14.91 1.57 31.10
CA MET A 328 -15.81 0.51 31.54
C MET A 328 -15.04 -0.76 31.88
N SER A 329 -15.47 -1.45 32.94
CA SER A 329 -14.93 -2.76 33.30
C SER A 329 -15.84 -3.89 32.83
N PHE A 330 -15.28 -4.86 32.12
CA PHE A 330 -15.98 -6.06 31.60
C PHE A 330 -15.44 -7.32 32.26
N SER A 331 -16.29 -8.29 32.56
CA SER A 331 -15.87 -9.63 32.99
C SER A 331 -15.06 -10.31 31.87
N ALA A 332 -13.87 -10.82 32.18
CA ALA A 332 -12.90 -11.28 31.18
C ALA A 332 -13.36 -12.48 30.31
N GLY A 333 -14.46 -13.14 30.66
CA GLY A 333 -15.08 -14.22 29.87
C GLY A 333 -16.37 -13.83 29.11
N VAL A 334 -16.69 -12.54 29.00
CA VAL A 334 -17.93 -12.04 28.36
C VAL A 334 -17.67 -11.09 27.17
N ALA A 335 -16.44 -10.57 27.07
CA ALA A 335 -16.01 -9.67 26.00
C ALA A 335 -14.59 -10.08 25.57
N GLN A 336 -14.47 -10.87 24.49
CA GLN A 336 -13.17 -11.25 23.94
C GLN A 336 -12.61 -10.14 23.06
N THR A 337 -13.42 -9.59 22.14
CA THR A 337 -13.13 -8.32 21.46
C THR A 337 -13.82 -7.16 22.18
N VAL A 338 -13.11 -6.04 22.30
CA VAL A 338 -13.62 -4.74 22.74
C VAL A 338 -13.16 -3.68 21.75
N ARG A 339 -14.06 -2.84 21.25
CA ARG A 339 -13.73 -1.68 20.40
C ARG A 339 -14.44 -0.44 20.90
N ALA A 340 -13.80 0.72 20.92
CA ALA A 340 -14.42 1.99 21.27
C ALA A 340 -15.18 2.57 20.05
N TYR A 341 -16.27 3.29 20.32
CA TYR A 341 -17.02 4.03 19.30
C TYR A 341 -17.47 5.41 19.80
N LEU A 342 -17.65 6.31 18.85
CA LEU A 342 -18.25 7.64 19.00
C LEU A 342 -19.32 7.80 17.90
N ILE A 343 -20.48 8.34 18.28
CA ILE A 343 -21.47 8.89 17.34
C ILE A 343 -21.60 10.38 17.59
N ALA A 344 -21.51 11.15 16.50
CA ALA A 344 -21.74 12.58 16.46
C ALA A 344 -22.72 12.94 15.35
N LYS A 345 -23.27 14.16 15.40
CA LYS A 345 -23.89 14.82 14.24
C LYS A 345 -22.91 15.80 13.63
N ASP A 346 -22.83 15.84 12.31
CA ASP A 346 -22.08 16.84 11.57
C ASP A 346 -22.80 18.21 11.53
N SER A 347 -22.27 19.16 10.76
CA SER A 347 -22.89 20.48 10.56
C SER A 347 -24.21 20.45 9.77
N SER A 348 -24.47 19.36 9.03
CA SER A 348 -25.71 19.12 8.26
C SER A 348 -26.81 18.53 9.15
N GLY A 349 -26.43 17.90 10.27
CA GLY A 349 -27.30 17.20 11.20
C GLY A 349 -27.26 15.67 11.04
N ASP A 350 -26.44 15.15 10.12
CA ASP A 350 -26.32 13.75 9.76
C ASP A 350 -25.45 12.98 10.75
N LEU A 351 -25.77 11.70 10.99
CA LEU A 351 -25.08 10.86 11.97
C LEU A 351 -23.78 10.30 11.41
N VAL A 352 -22.66 10.64 12.06
CA VAL A 352 -21.33 10.11 11.79
C VAL A 352 -20.93 9.15 12.90
N THR A 353 -20.62 7.90 12.54
CA THR A 353 -20.12 6.88 13.48
C THR A 353 -18.65 6.60 13.23
N VAL A 354 -17.86 6.74 14.28
CA VAL A 354 -16.40 6.56 14.26
C VAL A 354 -16.03 5.47 15.25
N TYR A 355 -15.18 4.56 14.82
CA TYR A 355 -14.59 3.52 15.66
C TYR A 355 -13.09 3.79 15.89
N ASP A 356 -12.51 3.20 16.93
CA ASP A 356 -11.06 3.26 17.09
C ASP A 356 -10.33 2.40 16.05
N ALA A 357 -9.08 2.80 15.78
CA ALA A 357 -8.18 2.16 14.83
C ALA A 357 -6.93 1.70 15.59
N SER A 358 -6.75 0.39 15.69
CA SER A 358 -5.60 -0.21 16.36
C SER A 358 -4.43 -0.35 15.39
N ALA A 359 -3.31 0.33 15.67
CA ALA A 359 -2.05 0.13 14.94
C ALA A 359 -1.41 -1.25 15.24
N TYR A 360 -2.05 -2.08 16.06
CA TYR A 360 -1.58 -3.41 16.47
C TYR A 360 -2.40 -4.54 15.82
N GLU A 361 -3.50 -4.22 15.15
CA GLU A 361 -4.37 -5.16 14.46
C GLU A 361 -4.22 -4.98 12.94
N ILE A 362 -4.15 -6.08 12.20
CA ILE A 362 -4.27 -6.04 10.74
C ILE A 362 -5.73 -5.80 10.34
N GLU A 363 -5.95 -5.04 9.26
CA GLU A 363 -7.28 -4.85 8.73
C GLU A 363 -7.86 -6.20 8.29
N ASN A 364 -9.10 -6.49 8.70
CA ASN A 364 -9.85 -7.67 8.27
C ASN A 364 -9.15 -9.03 8.52
N GLY A 365 -8.41 -9.18 9.62
CA GLY A 365 -7.71 -10.44 9.96
C GLY A 365 -8.58 -11.71 10.11
N GLY A 366 -9.91 -11.56 10.17
CA GLY A 366 -10.91 -12.65 10.16
C GLY A 366 -11.79 -12.71 8.91
N PHE A 367 -11.53 -11.89 7.89
CA PHE A 367 -12.33 -11.84 6.63
C PHE A 367 -13.82 -11.48 6.80
N GLU A 368 -14.22 -10.91 7.95
CA GLU A 368 -15.60 -10.63 8.34
C GLU A 368 -16.27 -9.47 7.57
N THR A 369 -15.52 -8.73 6.75
CA THR A 369 -16.09 -7.84 5.72
C THR A 369 -16.82 -8.62 4.62
N GLY A 370 -16.48 -9.90 4.43
CA GLY A 370 -16.94 -10.72 3.31
C GLY A 370 -16.10 -10.58 2.03
N ASP A 371 -14.98 -9.85 2.10
CA ASP A 371 -14.05 -9.59 1.01
C ASP A 371 -12.58 -9.66 1.48
N LEU A 372 -11.63 -9.24 0.63
CA LEU A 372 -10.19 -9.18 0.93
C LEU A 372 -9.70 -7.77 1.29
N SER A 373 -10.57 -6.87 1.78
CA SER A 373 -10.13 -5.58 2.34
C SER A 373 -9.00 -5.78 3.34
N GLY A 374 -7.97 -4.93 3.33
CA GLY A 374 -6.79 -5.09 4.17
C GLY A 374 -5.76 -6.13 3.69
N TRP A 375 -6.00 -6.84 2.58
CA TRP A 375 -5.09 -7.86 2.04
C TRP A 375 -4.69 -7.56 0.59
N THR A 376 -3.41 -7.73 0.26
CA THR A 376 -2.86 -7.60 -1.10
C THR A 376 -2.49 -8.99 -1.64
N THR A 377 -2.99 -9.36 -2.83
CA THR A 377 -2.82 -10.70 -3.41
C THR A 377 -1.78 -10.75 -4.53
N PHE A 378 -0.98 -11.81 -4.58
CA PHE A 378 0.08 -12.03 -5.57
C PHE A 378 -0.10 -13.39 -6.25
N GLY A 379 0.11 -13.46 -7.57
CA GLY A 379 0.11 -14.71 -8.33
C GLY A 379 1.50 -15.37 -8.40
N ILE A 380 1.54 -16.70 -8.50
CA ILE A 380 2.78 -17.50 -8.65
C ILE A 380 2.71 -18.39 -9.92
N TRP A 381 2.05 -17.96 -11.01
CA TRP A 381 2.01 -18.78 -12.23
C TRP A 381 1.80 -18.09 -13.59
N LYS A 382 2.79 -18.20 -14.49
CA LYS A 382 2.78 -17.98 -15.98
C LYS A 382 1.83 -16.90 -16.54
N ASP A 383 1.57 -15.83 -15.78
CA ASP A 383 0.54 -14.81 -16.03
C ASP A 383 -0.88 -15.38 -16.32
N GLU A 384 -1.15 -16.61 -15.84
CA GLU A 384 -2.44 -17.27 -15.96
C GLU A 384 -3.40 -16.75 -14.87
N ALA A 385 -4.05 -15.60 -15.09
CA ALA A 385 -4.92 -14.93 -14.10
C ALA A 385 -6.06 -15.79 -13.49
N ALA A 386 -6.40 -16.94 -14.10
CA ALA A 386 -7.33 -17.92 -13.54
C ALA A 386 -6.73 -18.73 -12.36
N LEU A 387 -5.40 -18.77 -12.25
CA LEU A 387 -4.61 -19.59 -11.34
C LEU A 387 -4.09 -18.85 -10.09
N THR A 388 -4.41 -17.57 -9.87
CA THR A 388 -4.11 -16.88 -8.61
C THR A 388 -4.89 -17.53 -7.45
N ALA A 389 -4.21 -17.94 -6.38
CA ALA A 389 -4.83 -18.62 -5.23
C ALA A 389 -5.77 -17.74 -4.43
N PHE A 390 -5.33 -16.52 -4.09
CA PHE A 390 -6.04 -15.59 -3.22
C PHE A 390 -6.99 -14.69 -4.03
N ARG A 391 -8.29 -14.88 -3.81
CA ARG A 391 -9.40 -14.25 -4.55
C ARG A 391 -10.61 -14.08 -3.63
N GLU A 392 -11.35 -12.99 -3.77
CA GLU A 392 -12.53 -12.67 -2.93
C GLU A 392 -13.60 -13.78 -2.93
N GLU A 393 -13.78 -14.47 -4.07
CA GLU A 393 -14.71 -15.61 -4.21
C GLU A 393 -14.44 -16.79 -3.25
N ARG A 394 -13.29 -16.82 -2.58
CA ARG A 394 -12.94 -17.79 -1.52
C ARG A 394 -13.21 -17.28 -0.10
N VAL A 395 -13.54 -16.00 0.09
CA VAL A 395 -14.08 -15.50 1.37
C VAL A 395 -15.55 -15.94 1.45
N VAL A 396 -15.87 -16.88 2.34
CA VAL A 396 -17.15 -17.60 2.28
C VAL A 396 -17.86 -17.69 3.62
N SER A 397 -19.19 -17.49 3.58
CA SER A 397 -20.07 -17.58 4.75
C SER A 397 -20.68 -18.97 5.00
N THR A 398 -20.26 -20.02 4.26
CA THR A 398 -20.62 -21.42 4.56
C THR A 398 -19.77 -21.99 5.72
N PRO A 399 -20.36 -22.56 6.79
CA PRO A 399 -19.59 -23.18 7.86
C PRO A 399 -19.02 -24.56 7.48
N TYR A 400 -19.42 -25.12 6.34
CA TYR A 400 -19.02 -26.45 5.86
C TYR A 400 -18.17 -26.39 4.59
N TYR A 401 -17.26 -27.37 4.44
CA TYR A 401 -16.40 -27.55 3.27
C TYR A 401 -16.70 -28.80 2.44
N GLY A 402 -16.48 -28.68 1.13
CA GLY A 402 -16.74 -29.74 0.16
C GLY A 402 -18.25 -29.98 -0.06
N SER A 403 -18.60 -31.19 -0.50
CA SER A 403 -19.99 -31.56 -0.79
C SER A 403 -20.78 -32.09 0.43
N SER A 404 -20.25 -31.99 1.65
CA SER A 404 -20.88 -32.58 2.86
C SER A 404 -21.18 -31.52 3.91
N SER A 405 -22.43 -31.45 4.36
CA SER A 405 -22.89 -30.58 5.46
C SER A 405 -22.48 -31.13 6.85
N THR A 406 -21.30 -31.74 6.95
CA THR A 406 -20.78 -32.40 8.16
C THR A 406 -19.29 -32.14 8.40
N ASN A 407 -18.60 -31.55 7.43
CA ASN A 407 -17.18 -31.23 7.52
C ASN A 407 -17.07 -29.73 7.81
N GLU A 408 -17.01 -29.39 9.10
CA GLU A 408 -17.01 -27.98 9.54
C GLU A 408 -15.62 -27.36 9.42
N TYR A 409 -15.57 -26.10 9.01
CA TYR A 409 -14.33 -25.32 8.95
C TYR A 409 -13.77 -24.96 10.33
N ASN A 410 -14.58 -24.98 11.40
CA ASN A 410 -14.22 -24.44 12.72
C ASN A 410 -13.79 -22.96 12.68
N ARG A 411 -14.43 -22.19 11.80
CA ARG A 411 -14.30 -20.73 11.78
C ARG A 411 -14.85 -20.10 13.07
N ASP A 412 -14.40 -18.88 13.36
CA ASP A 412 -15.19 -17.95 14.18
C ASP A 412 -16.18 -17.17 13.27
N GLY A 413 -17.03 -16.34 13.88
CA GLY A 413 -17.99 -15.45 13.22
C GLY A 413 -18.72 -16.00 11.97
N ILE A 414 -18.81 -15.17 10.92
CA ILE A 414 -19.65 -15.42 9.73
C ILE A 414 -18.82 -15.77 8.51
N TYR A 415 -17.76 -15.04 8.23
CA TYR A 415 -16.88 -15.27 7.08
C TYR A 415 -15.54 -15.86 7.53
N HIS A 416 -14.78 -16.32 6.56
CA HIS A 416 -13.40 -16.81 6.69
C HIS A 416 -12.87 -17.04 5.28
N TYR A 417 -11.55 -17.19 5.15
CA TYR A 417 -10.95 -17.58 3.89
C TYR A 417 -11.00 -19.12 3.73
N GLY A 418 -11.88 -19.60 2.84
CA GLY A 418 -12.16 -21.02 2.65
C GLY A 418 -11.36 -21.69 1.54
N LEU A 419 -11.38 -23.03 1.51
CA LEU A 419 -10.70 -23.85 0.47
C LEU A 419 -11.38 -23.81 -0.90
N TYR A 420 -12.69 -23.57 -0.96
CA TYR A 420 -13.50 -23.74 -2.16
C TYR A 420 -14.60 -22.67 -2.25
N VAL A 421 -14.85 -22.18 -3.47
CA VAL A 421 -15.97 -21.28 -3.80
C VAL A 421 -17.31 -21.97 -3.55
N PHE A 422 -18.29 -21.23 -3.00
CA PHE A 422 -19.64 -21.72 -2.76
C PHE A 422 -20.62 -21.30 -3.90
N PRO A 423 -21.56 -22.16 -4.33
CA PRO A 423 -21.77 -23.55 -3.92
C PRO A 423 -20.70 -24.50 -4.47
N TYR A 424 -20.29 -25.48 -3.66
CA TYR A 424 -19.28 -26.46 -4.06
C TYR A 424 -19.75 -27.30 -5.26
N VAL A 425 -18.92 -27.32 -6.30
CA VAL A 425 -19.02 -28.24 -7.44
C VAL A 425 -17.63 -28.82 -7.73
N ASN A 426 -17.56 -30.09 -8.17
CA ASN A 426 -16.28 -30.78 -8.36
C ASN A 426 -15.33 -30.04 -9.33
N ALA A 427 -15.85 -29.38 -10.37
CA ALA A 427 -15.04 -28.58 -11.29
C ALA A 427 -14.29 -27.42 -10.59
N ASN A 428 -14.88 -26.84 -9.53
CA ASN A 428 -14.23 -25.80 -8.74
C ASN A 428 -13.26 -26.37 -7.71
N LYS A 429 -13.38 -27.66 -7.33
CA LYS A 429 -12.45 -28.31 -6.40
C LYS A 429 -11.07 -28.43 -7.04
N ASP A 430 -10.99 -29.04 -8.21
CA ASP A 430 -9.73 -29.30 -8.90
C ASP A 430 -9.08 -27.97 -9.32
N LEU A 431 -9.87 -27.00 -9.81
CA LEU A 431 -9.40 -25.64 -10.11
C LEU A 431 -8.80 -24.93 -8.89
N ASN A 432 -9.46 -24.97 -7.72
CA ASN A 432 -8.93 -24.28 -6.52
C ASN A 432 -7.69 -24.98 -5.94
N GLN A 433 -7.53 -26.29 -6.13
CA GLN A 433 -6.27 -26.97 -5.80
C GLN A 433 -5.17 -26.74 -6.86
N GLU A 434 -5.49 -26.27 -8.07
CA GLU A 434 -4.49 -25.90 -9.08
C GLU A 434 -4.00 -24.45 -8.97
N ARG A 435 -4.68 -23.60 -8.20
CA ARG A 435 -4.30 -22.20 -8.01
C ARG A 435 -3.11 -22.08 -7.05
N MET A 436 -2.23 -21.11 -7.33
CA MET A 436 -1.05 -20.79 -6.53
C MET A 436 -0.93 -19.26 -6.35
N GLY A 437 -0.46 -18.80 -5.20
CA GLY A 437 -0.46 -17.39 -4.85
C GLY A 437 0.18 -17.09 -3.50
N MET A 438 0.28 -15.79 -3.19
CA MET A 438 0.52 -15.28 -1.83
C MET A 438 -0.51 -14.19 -1.50
N MET A 439 -0.78 -13.92 -0.23
CA MET A 439 -1.44 -12.67 0.18
C MET A 439 -0.80 -12.07 1.43
N ARG A 440 -0.58 -10.75 1.39
CA ARG A 440 0.06 -9.94 2.42
C ARG A 440 -1.00 -9.09 3.13
N SER A 441 -0.95 -9.02 4.46
CA SER A 441 -1.82 -8.11 5.24
C SER A 441 -1.39 -6.65 5.11
N THR A 442 -2.17 -5.74 5.68
CA THR A 442 -1.65 -4.45 6.16
C THR A 442 -0.54 -4.65 7.20
N ASP A 443 0.29 -3.64 7.36
CA ASP A 443 1.32 -3.60 8.38
C ASP A 443 0.70 -3.41 9.78
N PHE A 444 1.32 -3.98 10.81
CA PHE A 444 0.94 -3.82 12.21
C PHE A 444 2.18 -3.70 13.10
N VAL A 445 2.10 -2.97 14.21
CA VAL A 445 3.16 -2.94 15.22
C VAL A 445 2.93 -4.07 16.22
N LEU A 446 3.92 -4.95 16.41
CA LEU A 446 3.79 -6.03 17.39
C LEU A 446 3.84 -5.47 18.82
N SER A 447 2.76 -5.68 19.57
CA SER A 447 2.56 -5.08 20.91
C SER A 447 1.91 -6.06 21.89
N GLY A 448 1.50 -5.56 23.07
CA GLY A 448 0.85 -6.34 24.11
C GLY A 448 1.81 -7.37 24.72
N SER A 449 1.43 -8.64 24.66
CA SER A 449 2.27 -9.76 25.10
C SER A 449 3.27 -10.24 24.05
N GLY A 450 3.19 -9.72 22.82
CA GLY A 450 4.00 -10.20 21.70
C GLY A 450 3.59 -11.58 21.19
N PHE A 451 2.47 -12.15 21.65
CA PHE A 451 1.87 -13.32 21.01
C PHE A 451 0.87 -12.89 19.94
N ILE A 452 0.75 -13.70 18.89
CA ILE A 452 -0.34 -13.64 17.91
C ILE A 452 -1.15 -14.93 17.92
N GLY A 453 -2.42 -14.86 17.54
CA GLY A 453 -3.31 -16.00 17.32
C GLY A 453 -3.73 -16.10 15.86
N PHE A 454 -3.97 -17.31 15.36
CA PHE A 454 -4.53 -17.54 14.02
C PHE A 454 -5.12 -18.95 13.92
N LYS A 455 -6.03 -19.18 12.98
CA LYS A 455 -6.51 -20.51 12.60
C LYS A 455 -6.04 -20.87 11.20
N LEU A 456 -5.59 -22.12 11.03
CA LEU A 456 -5.19 -22.68 9.73
C LEU A 456 -5.80 -24.06 9.49
N GLY A 457 -6.34 -24.25 8.29
CA GLY A 457 -6.79 -25.54 7.73
C GLY A 457 -6.22 -25.73 6.33
N GLY A 458 -6.31 -26.93 5.77
CA GLY A 458 -5.62 -27.26 4.52
C GLY A 458 -4.10 -27.34 4.71
N GLY A 459 -3.34 -27.03 3.67
CA GLY A 459 -1.87 -26.94 3.69
C GLY A 459 -1.15 -28.24 4.07
N LYS A 460 -1.31 -29.29 3.25
CA LYS A 460 -0.69 -30.61 3.49
C LYS A 460 0.86 -30.61 3.42
N ASN A 461 1.44 -29.77 2.57
CA ASN A 461 2.89 -29.60 2.43
C ASN A 461 3.27 -28.27 3.09
N ASP A 462 3.84 -28.32 4.28
CA ASP A 462 4.10 -27.14 5.11
C ASP A 462 5.21 -26.22 4.59
N SER A 463 6.05 -26.73 3.68
CA SER A 463 7.06 -25.93 2.97
C SER A 463 6.46 -25.07 1.86
N GLU A 464 5.26 -25.42 1.37
CA GLU A 464 4.58 -24.76 0.23
C GLU A 464 3.16 -24.25 0.58
N ALA A 465 2.65 -24.48 1.78
CA ALA A 465 1.38 -23.91 2.26
C ALA A 465 1.47 -23.50 3.73
N TYR A 466 1.70 -22.20 3.99
CA TYR A 466 2.00 -21.67 5.32
C TYR A 466 1.55 -20.21 5.51
N LEU A 467 1.55 -19.79 6.78
CA LEU A 467 1.52 -18.40 7.25
C LEU A 467 2.94 -18.03 7.71
N SER A 468 3.49 -16.93 7.24
CA SER A 468 4.75 -16.37 7.72
C SER A 468 4.60 -14.94 8.24
N ILE A 469 5.56 -14.53 9.06
CA ILE A 469 5.62 -13.21 9.69
C ILE A 469 6.93 -12.56 9.26
N HIS A 470 6.83 -11.40 8.64
CA HIS A 470 7.97 -10.67 8.10
C HIS A 470 8.14 -9.32 8.80
N ASP A 471 9.39 -8.88 8.91
CA ASP A 471 9.77 -7.53 9.31
C ASP A 471 9.43 -6.56 8.17
N ALA A 472 8.62 -5.53 8.44
CA ALA A 472 8.08 -4.66 7.37
C ALA A 472 9.13 -3.74 6.72
N ASP A 473 10.22 -3.43 7.43
CA ASP A 473 11.29 -2.55 6.92
C ASP A 473 12.34 -3.32 6.10
N THR A 474 12.45 -4.64 6.30
CA THR A 474 13.56 -5.47 5.75
C THR A 474 13.14 -6.75 5.04
N ASP A 475 11.85 -7.07 5.02
CA ASP A 475 11.24 -8.30 4.51
C ASP A 475 11.79 -9.62 5.11
N LEU A 476 12.66 -9.54 6.12
CA LEU A 476 13.23 -10.70 6.79
C LEU A 476 12.12 -11.56 7.39
N GLU A 477 12.10 -12.85 7.05
CA GLU A 477 11.12 -13.78 7.60
C GLU A 477 11.51 -14.13 9.04
N LEU A 478 10.73 -13.64 10.00
CA LEU A 478 10.99 -13.77 11.44
C LEU A 478 10.46 -15.09 12.01
N ALA A 479 9.40 -15.63 11.40
CA ALA A 479 8.81 -16.93 11.73
C ALA A 479 7.89 -17.45 10.62
N ARG A 480 7.75 -18.78 10.56
CA ARG A 480 6.84 -19.50 9.64
C ARG A 480 6.02 -20.54 10.40
N TYR A 481 4.75 -20.70 10.04
CA TYR A 481 3.81 -21.60 10.69
C TYR A 481 2.89 -22.28 9.67
N ALA A 482 2.61 -23.57 9.85
CA ALA A 482 1.73 -24.32 8.97
C ALA A 482 0.76 -25.22 9.77
N ASN A 483 -0.21 -25.81 9.06
CA ASN A 483 -1.21 -26.69 9.65
C ASN A 483 -0.65 -28.11 9.95
N ARG A 484 0.13 -28.22 11.02
CA ARG A 484 0.67 -29.51 11.52
C ARG A 484 -0.38 -30.55 11.96
N HIS A 485 -1.66 -30.20 11.94
CA HIS A 485 -2.78 -31.08 12.27
C HIS A 485 -3.62 -31.49 11.05
N PHE A 486 -3.12 -31.27 9.82
CA PHE A 486 -3.78 -31.68 8.58
C PHE A 486 -4.34 -33.11 8.65
N GLY A 487 -5.65 -33.26 8.45
CA GLY A 487 -6.33 -34.57 8.46
C GLY A 487 -6.53 -35.21 9.85
N ASN A 488 -6.20 -34.54 10.95
CA ASN A 488 -6.34 -35.07 12.31
C ASN A 488 -7.79 -35.07 12.83
N THR A 489 -8.55 -36.10 12.43
CA THR A 489 -9.94 -36.33 12.85
C THR A 489 -10.12 -36.58 14.35
N THR A 490 -9.05 -36.93 15.09
CA THR A 490 -9.12 -37.13 16.54
C THR A 490 -9.14 -35.82 17.30
N LEU A 491 -8.42 -34.80 16.84
CA LEU A 491 -8.44 -33.46 17.44
C LEU A 491 -9.64 -32.63 16.99
N SER A 492 -10.04 -32.70 15.72
CA SER A 492 -11.19 -31.94 15.20
C SER A 492 -12.56 -32.48 15.63
N GLY A 493 -12.64 -33.78 15.95
CA GLY A 493 -13.91 -34.47 16.20
C GLY A 493 -14.78 -34.70 14.95
N THR A 494 -14.28 -34.39 13.75
CA THR A 494 -14.99 -34.49 12.47
C THR A 494 -14.68 -35.78 11.71
N SER A 495 -15.52 -36.15 10.73
CA SER A 495 -15.28 -37.30 9.85
C SER A 495 -14.16 -37.10 8.81
N ASN A 496 -13.80 -35.84 8.55
CA ASN A 496 -12.71 -35.40 7.70
C ASN A 496 -12.19 -34.10 8.31
N ALA A 497 -10.87 -33.94 8.42
CA ALA A 497 -10.21 -32.79 9.03
C ALA A 497 -9.15 -32.14 8.12
N GLU A 498 -9.21 -32.39 6.81
CA GLU A 498 -8.28 -31.82 5.82
C GLU A 498 -8.45 -30.28 5.70
N GLY A 499 -9.68 -29.78 5.80
CA GLY A 499 -10.01 -28.34 5.77
C GLY A 499 -10.47 -27.76 7.11
N TYR A 500 -10.42 -28.54 8.20
CA TYR A 500 -10.75 -28.05 9.54
C TYR A 500 -9.65 -27.08 10.01
N MET A 501 -10.02 -25.87 10.41
CA MET A 501 -9.07 -24.85 10.82
C MET A 501 -8.75 -24.98 12.31
N PHE A 502 -7.52 -25.36 12.63
CA PHE A 502 -7.05 -25.52 14.01
C PHE A 502 -6.52 -24.19 14.55
N GLN A 503 -6.85 -23.88 15.82
CA GLN A 503 -6.34 -22.69 16.50
C GLN A 503 -4.87 -22.87 16.88
N TYR A 504 -4.05 -21.90 16.48
CA TYR A 504 -2.66 -21.78 16.86
C TYR A 504 -2.39 -20.45 17.59
N TYR A 505 -1.33 -20.43 18.40
CA TYR A 505 -0.76 -19.25 19.04
C TYR A 505 0.76 -19.27 18.90
N ALA A 506 1.32 -18.18 18.41
CA ALA A 506 2.74 -17.99 18.19
C ALA A 506 3.32 -16.96 19.17
N ASP A 507 4.45 -17.28 19.79
CA ASP A 507 5.24 -16.34 20.60
C ASP A 507 6.22 -15.59 19.68
N LEU A 508 6.01 -14.29 19.54
CA LEU A 508 6.87 -13.37 18.79
C LEU A 508 7.45 -12.28 19.73
N SER A 509 7.41 -12.48 21.05
CA SER A 509 7.79 -11.46 22.05
C SER A 509 9.22 -10.91 21.91
N ALA A 510 10.11 -11.64 21.23
CA ALA A 510 11.44 -11.19 20.83
C ALA A 510 11.45 -10.00 19.85
N TYR A 511 10.31 -9.71 19.19
CA TYR A 511 10.15 -8.70 18.13
C TYR A 511 9.21 -7.56 18.53
N LEU A 512 8.86 -7.43 19.82
CA LEU A 512 8.00 -6.36 20.33
C LEU A 512 8.49 -4.95 19.90
N GLY A 513 7.56 -4.10 19.48
CA GLY A 513 7.82 -2.75 19.00
C GLY A 513 8.29 -2.65 17.54
N ARG A 514 8.42 -3.77 16.82
CA ARG A 514 8.66 -3.76 15.36
C ARG A 514 7.36 -3.65 14.58
N THR A 515 7.43 -3.02 13.42
CA THR A 515 6.38 -3.10 12.38
C THR A 515 6.58 -4.39 11.61
N LEU A 516 5.53 -5.21 11.53
CA LEU A 516 5.50 -6.52 10.89
C LEU A 516 4.33 -6.58 9.90
N TYR A 517 4.34 -7.60 9.04
CA TYR A 517 3.15 -8.02 8.29
C TYR A 517 3.01 -9.54 8.28
N VAL A 518 1.79 -10.00 8.01
CA VAL A 518 1.45 -11.41 7.81
C VAL A 518 1.47 -11.71 6.32
N LEU A 519 2.09 -12.83 5.95
CA LEU A 519 2.06 -13.38 4.60
C LEU A 519 1.45 -14.78 4.63
N LEU A 520 0.51 -15.05 3.75
CA LEU A 520 -0.08 -16.37 3.52
C LEU A 520 0.34 -16.87 2.14
N VAL A 521 0.70 -18.14 2.02
CA VAL A 521 1.28 -18.72 0.80
C VAL A 521 0.55 -20.01 0.43
N ASP A 522 0.11 -20.11 -0.83
CA ASP A 522 -0.34 -21.33 -1.53
C ASP A 522 0.65 -21.54 -2.70
N GLY A 523 1.83 -22.12 -2.45
CA GLY A 523 3.01 -22.11 -3.34
C GLY A 523 3.09 -23.23 -4.40
N ALA A 524 2.40 -24.36 -4.18
CA ALA A 524 2.37 -25.51 -5.07
C ALA A 524 0.93 -25.95 -5.37
N SER A 525 0.71 -26.58 -6.52
CA SER A 525 -0.60 -27.12 -6.90
C SER A 525 -0.80 -28.55 -6.44
N HIS A 526 -2.08 -28.97 -6.36
CA HIS A 526 -2.56 -30.32 -6.03
C HIS A 526 -2.35 -30.71 -4.56
N GLU A 527 -2.85 -31.89 -4.19
CA GLU A 527 -2.63 -32.53 -2.88
C GLU A 527 -3.01 -31.73 -1.64
N TRP A 528 -4.08 -30.95 -1.67
CA TRP A 528 -4.47 -30.08 -0.54
C TRP A 528 -3.38 -29.07 -0.14
N ASN A 529 -2.50 -28.67 -1.06
CA ASN A 529 -1.64 -27.50 -0.90
C ASN A 529 -2.41 -26.20 -1.14
N VAL A 530 -3.52 -26.06 -0.41
CA VAL A 530 -4.45 -24.94 -0.44
C VAL A 530 -4.82 -24.64 1.01
N LEU A 531 -4.68 -23.38 1.43
CA LEU A 531 -4.96 -22.94 2.80
C LEU A 531 -6.41 -22.49 2.98
N ALA A 532 -6.96 -22.79 4.15
CA ALA A 532 -8.06 -22.04 4.74
C ALA A 532 -7.53 -21.32 5.99
N CYS A 533 -7.93 -20.07 6.21
CA CYS A 533 -7.45 -19.29 7.35
C CYS A 533 -8.52 -18.35 7.88
N ASP A 534 -8.37 -18.01 9.17
CA ASP A 534 -9.34 -17.24 9.94
C ASP A 534 -8.70 -16.73 11.25
N SER A 535 -9.36 -15.77 11.90
CA SER A 535 -9.04 -15.26 13.25
C SER A 535 -7.57 -14.89 13.45
N ILE A 536 -6.95 -14.23 12.46
CA ILE A 536 -5.58 -13.72 12.54
C ILE A 536 -5.58 -12.48 13.43
N ASP A 537 -5.21 -12.69 14.69
CA ASP A 537 -5.23 -11.75 15.80
C ASP A 537 -3.79 -11.39 16.17
N THR A 538 -3.36 -10.20 15.77
CA THR A 538 -1.99 -9.72 15.94
C THR A 538 -1.76 -8.95 17.25
N TYR A 539 -2.80 -8.80 18.10
CA TYR A 539 -2.70 -8.08 19.37
C TYR A 539 -3.30 -8.84 20.55
N LEU A 540 -2.47 -9.66 21.21
CA LEU A 540 -2.84 -10.31 22.46
C LEU A 540 -2.33 -9.50 23.67
N PRO A 541 -3.17 -8.76 24.42
CA PRO A 541 -2.72 -7.91 25.53
C PRO A 541 -2.18 -8.70 26.73
N VAL A 542 -2.51 -9.98 26.82
CA VAL A 542 -2.00 -10.91 27.84
C VAL A 542 -1.60 -12.20 27.15
N ALA A 543 -0.42 -12.73 27.50
CA ALA A 543 0.10 -13.96 26.90
C ALA A 543 -0.89 -15.13 27.11
N PRO A 544 -1.32 -15.82 26.04
CA PRO A 544 -2.14 -17.01 26.18
C PRO A 544 -1.32 -18.13 26.83
N ILE A 545 -2.01 -19.12 27.41
CA ILE A 545 -1.40 -20.39 27.85
C ILE A 545 -1.90 -21.47 26.88
N PRO A 546 -1.30 -21.61 25.68
CA PRO A 546 -1.75 -22.59 24.70
C PRO A 546 -1.51 -24.02 25.21
N THR A 547 -2.39 -24.94 24.82
CA THR A 547 -2.09 -26.38 24.95
C THR A 547 -0.99 -26.79 23.97
N ALA A 548 -0.40 -27.97 24.17
CA ALA A 548 0.61 -28.51 23.26
C ALA A 548 0.12 -28.68 21.81
N ASP A 549 -1.20 -28.73 21.57
CA ASP A 549 -1.78 -28.77 20.22
C ASP A 549 -2.09 -27.37 19.66
N GLN A 550 -2.22 -26.35 20.51
CA GLN A 550 -2.44 -24.95 20.12
C GLN A 550 -1.15 -24.13 20.02
N THR A 551 -0.02 -24.61 20.55
CA THR A 551 1.27 -23.93 20.32
C THR A 551 1.63 -24.01 18.84
N ALA A 552 1.85 -22.87 18.19
CA ALA A 552 2.41 -22.82 16.84
C ALA A 552 3.87 -23.28 16.87
N VAL A 553 4.26 -24.14 15.93
CA VAL A 553 5.66 -24.58 15.80
C VAL A 553 6.29 -23.72 14.70
N ASN A 554 7.33 -22.96 15.04
CA ASN A 554 8.07 -22.18 14.05
C ASN A 554 8.88 -23.14 13.15
N ILE A 555 8.55 -23.17 11.86
CA ILE A 555 9.17 -24.01 10.82
C ILE A 555 10.02 -23.18 9.83
N LEU A 556 10.52 -22.02 10.28
CA LEU A 556 11.40 -21.16 9.50
C LEU A 556 12.60 -21.97 8.93
N PRO A 557 12.84 -21.97 7.60
CA PRO A 557 13.91 -22.75 6.98
C PRO A 557 15.31 -22.47 7.54
N VAL A 558 16.11 -23.52 7.74
CA VAL A 558 17.48 -23.38 8.29
C VAL A 558 18.51 -23.63 7.18
N ILE A 559 18.86 -22.57 6.46
CA ILE A 559 19.76 -22.65 5.32
C ILE A 559 21.22 -22.80 5.78
N THR A 560 21.80 -23.98 5.50
CA THR A 560 23.19 -24.28 5.87
C THR A 560 24.17 -23.37 5.12
N GLY A 561 25.11 -22.75 5.85
CA GLY A 561 26.14 -21.90 5.25
C GLY A 561 25.75 -20.42 5.07
N ALA A 562 24.53 -20.03 5.45
CA ALA A 562 24.08 -18.64 5.46
C ALA A 562 25.03 -17.72 6.25
N GLY A 563 25.29 -16.52 5.72
CA GLY A 563 26.28 -15.55 6.20
C GLY A 563 27.74 -15.95 5.94
N THR A 564 27.98 -17.09 5.27
CA THR A 564 29.30 -17.62 4.92
C THR A 564 29.33 -18.24 3.53
N ALA A 565 28.34 -17.90 2.69
CA ALA A 565 28.18 -18.53 1.40
C ALA A 565 29.35 -18.22 0.46
N THR A 566 29.51 -19.06 -0.56
CA THR A 566 30.53 -18.88 -1.59
C THR A 566 29.89 -19.05 -2.96
N ASN A 567 30.59 -18.65 -4.01
CA ASN A 567 30.13 -18.80 -5.39
C ASN A 567 30.31 -20.25 -5.91
N THR A 568 29.96 -21.23 -5.06
CA THR A 568 29.89 -22.68 -5.32
C THR A 568 28.84 -23.31 -4.40
N ILE A 569 28.17 -24.37 -4.85
CA ILE A 569 27.23 -25.16 -4.05
C ILE A 569 27.97 -26.37 -3.42
N PRO A 570 28.07 -26.48 -2.08
CA PRO A 570 28.66 -27.63 -1.40
C PRO A 570 27.85 -28.93 -1.59
N ASN A 571 28.53 -30.08 -1.57
CA ASN A 571 27.94 -31.41 -1.81
C ASN A 571 27.08 -31.46 -3.09
N SER A 572 27.60 -30.85 -4.16
CA SER A 572 26.90 -30.57 -5.42
C SER A 572 26.62 -31.81 -6.27
N ASP A 573 27.35 -32.92 -6.09
CA ASP A 573 27.11 -34.13 -6.89
C ASP A 573 25.86 -34.91 -6.45
N LEU A 574 25.46 -34.83 -5.17
CA LEU A 574 24.33 -35.57 -4.57
C LEU A 574 24.37 -37.10 -4.81
N THR A 575 25.57 -37.69 -4.92
CA THR A 575 25.74 -39.13 -5.21
C THR A 575 26.09 -39.99 -3.99
N ALA A 576 26.64 -39.38 -2.93
CA ALA A 576 27.14 -40.11 -1.77
C ALA A 576 26.27 -39.98 -0.51
N ASN A 577 25.73 -38.80 -0.24
CA ASN A 577 24.90 -38.47 0.93
C ASN A 577 24.25 -37.08 0.74
N LEU A 578 23.34 -36.69 1.65
CA LEU A 578 22.71 -35.36 1.71
C LEU A 578 23.38 -34.42 2.73
N THR A 579 24.65 -34.62 3.08
CA THR A 579 25.31 -33.79 4.12
C THR A 579 25.34 -32.32 3.69
N GLY A 580 24.90 -31.44 4.59
CA GLY A 580 24.81 -29.99 4.36
C GLY A 580 23.55 -29.53 3.62
N TRP A 581 22.73 -30.44 3.09
CA TRP A 581 21.42 -30.12 2.52
C TRP A 581 20.35 -30.32 3.59
N GLU A 582 19.35 -29.42 3.64
CA GLU A 582 18.21 -29.53 4.56
C GLU A 582 17.13 -30.41 3.91
N ASN A 583 16.68 -31.45 4.60
CA ASN A 583 15.64 -32.39 4.15
C ASN A 583 14.54 -32.40 5.23
N PRO A 584 13.75 -31.32 5.35
CA PRO A 584 12.86 -31.08 6.50
C PRO A 584 11.88 -32.23 6.73
N ASP A 585 11.26 -32.73 5.66
CA ASP A 585 10.26 -33.81 5.69
C ASP A 585 10.89 -35.21 5.79
N GLY A 586 12.21 -35.32 5.60
CA GLY A 586 12.93 -36.58 5.51
C GLY A 586 12.61 -37.44 4.27
N ILE A 587 11.87 -36.90 3.29
CA ILE A 587 11.40 -37.68 2.13
C ILE A 587 12.48 -37.99 1.09
N PHE A 588 13.57 -37.21 1.05
CA PHE A 588 14.66 -37.42 0.11
C PHE A 588 15.71 -38.42 0.64
N GLN A 589 16.19 -39.30 -0.23
CA GLN A 589 17.30 -40.22 0.02
C GLN A 589 18.23 -40.32 -1.19
N ILE A 590 19.45 -40.83 -1.00
CA ILE A 590 20.36 -41.13 -2.11
C ILE A 590 20.03 -42.50 -2.72
N ALA A 591 19.48 -42.50 -3.93
CA ALA A 591 19.28 -43.70 -4.74
C ALA A 591 19.21 -43.35 -6.24
N ASN A 592 19.28 -44.35 -7.12
CA ASN A 592 19.26 -44.16 -8.59
C ASN A 592 20.31 -43.17 -9.15
N GLY A 593 21.39 -42.91 -8.39
CA GLY A 593 22.49 -42.02 -8.79
C GLY A 593 22.25 -40.53 -8.52
N GLY A 594 21.30 -40.17 -7.65
CA GLY A 594 21.07 -38.81 -7.18
C GLY A 594 20.27 -38.77 -5.87
N ALA A 595 19.77 -37.59 -5.50
CA ALA A 595 18.80 -37.40 -4.43
C ALA A 595 17.38 -37.61 -5.00
N ILE A 596 16.59 -38.50 -4.38
CA ILE A 596 15.24 -38.89 -4.83
C ILE A 596 14.20 -38.83 -3.70
N SER A 597 13.05 -38.23 -3.96
CA SER A 597 11.87 -38.10 -3.06
C SER A 597 11.09 -39.43 -2.89
N SER A 598 11.77 -40.48 -2.42
CA SER A 598 11.21 -41.85 -2.38
C SER A 598 11.10 -42.47 -0.99
N VAL A 599 11.48 -41.77 0.07
CA VAL A 599 11.24 -42.24 1.45
C VAL A 599 9.75 -42.08 1.76
N GLY A 600 9.07 -43.20 2.00
CA GLY A 600 7.60 -43.25 2.11
C GLY A 600 6.89 -43.74 0.84
N GLY A 601 7.59 -43.85 -0.30
CA GLY A 601 7.05 -44.28 -1.58
C GLY A 601 6.37 -43.15 -2.36
N ASP A 602 5.66 -43.50 -3.45
CA ASP A 602 5.07 -42.60 -4.45
C ASP A 602 4.04 -41.56 -3.91
N SER A 603 3.77 -41.53 -2.59
CA SER A 603 2.87 -40.59 -1.92
C SER A 603 3.58 -39.55 -1.05
N ALA A 604 4.92 -39.58 -1.02
CA ALA A 604 5.74 -38.62 -0.28
C ALA A 604 5.68 -37.23 -0.94
N VAL A 605 5.47 -36.19 -0.14
CA VAL A 605 5.50 -34.78 -0.56
C VAL A 605 6.37 -33.99 0.41
N GLY A 606 7.04 -32.94 -0.06
CA GLY A 606 8.00 -32.17 0.73
C GLY A 606 9.12 -31.54 -0.10
N ALA A 607 10.17 -31.07 0.58
CA ALA A 607 11.26 -30.30 -0.02
C ALA A 607 12.68 -30.81 0.32
N LEU A 608 13.66 -30.41 -0.49
CA LEU A 608 15.10 -30.57 -0.23
C LEU A 608 15.83 -29.27 -0.58
N ARG A 609 16.51 -28.66 0.40
CA ARG A 609 17.18 -27.35 0.24
C ARG A 609 18.69 -27.46 0.20
N SER A 610 19.32 -26.68 -0.68
CA SER A 610 20.78 -26.60 -0.77
C SER A 610 21.38 -25.78 0.38
N PRO A 611 22.69 -25.92 0.64
CA PRO A 611 23.43 -24.87 1.33
C PRO A 611 23.35 -23.55 0.55
N ALA A 612 23.56 -22.43 1.25
CA ALA A 612 23.62 -21.10 0.66
C ALA A 612 24.82 -20.92 -0.30
N PHE A 613 24.62 -20.15 -1.36
CA PHE A 613 25.62 -19.75 -2.34
C PHE A 613 25.46 -18.27 -2.73
N THR A 614 26.53 -17.64 -3.22
CA THR A 614 26.49 -16.29 -3.80
C THR A 614 26.58 -16.33 -5.32
N ILE A 615 26.11 -15.28 -5.99
CA ILE A 615 26.35 -15.06 -7.42
C ILE A 615 27.67 -14.31 -7.62
N GLY A 616 28.38 -14.59 -8.71
CA GLY A 616 29.72 -14.07 -8.95
C GLY A 616 30.24 -14.50 -10.31
N THR A 617 31.52 -14.87 -10.39
CA THR A 617 32.12 -15.34 -11.66
C THR A 617 31.45 -16.61 -12.17
N ASN A 618 30.97 -17.49 -11.29
CA ASN A 618 30.12 -18.63 -11.60
C ASN A 618 28.63 -18.21 -11.54
N ARG A 619 28.10 -17.71 -12.65
CA ARG A 619 26.70 -17.25 -12.77
C ARG A 619 25.72 -18.29 -13.33
N TYR A 620 26.21 -19.32 -14.02
CA TYR A 620 25.35 -20.31 -14.65
C TYR A 620 25.08 -21.48 -13.70
N LEU A 621 23.82 -21.64 -13.29
CA LEU A 621 23.35 -22.82 -12.59
C LEU A 621 23.18 -23.97 -13.58
N ARG A 622 23.86 -25.08 -13.33
CA ARG A 622 23.73 -26.36 -14.04
C ARG A 622 23.18 -27.39 -13.06
N TYR A 623 22.12 -28.12 -13.41
CA TYR A 623 21.62 -29.23 -12.60
C TYR A 623 21.11 -30.38 -13.48
N ASP A 624 21.37 -31.61 -13.06
CA ASP A 624 20.83 -32.80 -13.73
C ASP A 624 19.54 -33.22 -13.00
N PHE A 625 18.41 -33.21 -13.70
CA PHE A 625 17.11 -33.62 -13.15
C PHE A 625 16.53 -34.77 -13.99
N ALA A 626 16.04 -35.82 -13.32
CA ALA A 626 15.34 -36.96 -13.89
C ALA A 626 13.95 -37.10 -13.26
N GLY A 627 13.08 -37.87 -13.92
CA GLY A 627 11.71 -38.07 -13.45
C GLY A 627 10.71 -37.10 -14.08
N ALA A 628 9.46 -37.19 -13.65
CA ALA A 628 8.33 -36.60 -14.36
C ALA A 628 8.09 -35.11 -14.02
N ILE A 629 9.01 -34.23 -14.41
CA ILE A 629 8.83 -32.75 -14.49
C ILE A 629 7.79 -32.36 -15.58
N GLN A 630 6.86 -33.27 -15.88
CA GLN A 630 5.68 -33.05 -16.70
C GLN A 630 4.66 -32.15 -15.97
N TYR A 631 4.69 -32.14 -14.64
CA TYR A 631 3.77 -31.44 -13.76
C TYR A 631 4.51 -30.25 -13.16
N ASP A 632 4.72 -29.22 -13.98
CA ASP A 632 5.53 -28.04 -13.70
C ASP A 632 4.99 -27.17 -12.54
N LYS A 633 3.71 -27.37 -12.17
CA LYS A 633 3.07 -26.81 -10.96
C LYS A 633 3.20 -27.68 -9.70
N GLN A 634 3.80 -28.87 -9.77
CA GLN A 634 3.85 -29.87 -8.69
C GLN A 634 5.28 -30.32 -8.34
N VAL A 635 6.15 -30.41 -9.34
CA VAL A 635 7.55 -30.83 -9.18
C VAL A 635 8.45 -29.82 -9.90
N PHE A 636 9.26 -29.09 -9.14
CA PHE A 636 10.03 -27.95 -9.63
C PHE A 636 11.25 -27.66 -8.74
N VAL A 637 12.13 -26.77 -9.19
CA VAL A 637 13.28 -26.26 -8.42
C VAL A 637 13.12 -24.76 -8.26
N LEU A 638 13.15 -24.27 -7.03
CA LEU A 638 13.14 -22.85 -6.71
C LEU A 638 14.56 -22.35 -6.49
N VAL A 639 14.78 -21.07 -6.80
CA VAL A 639 15.84 -20.26 -6.20
C VAL A 639 15.17 -19.32 -5.22
N LYS A 640 15.62 -19.32 -3.96
CA LYS A 640 15.10 -18.50 -2.88
C LYS A 640 16.21 -17.64 -2.27
N GLU A 641 15.86 -16.43 -1.88
CA GLU A 641 16.77 -15.52 -1.17
C GLU A 641 16.93 -15.97 0.30
N VAL A 642 18.16 -15.97 0.81
CA VAL A 642 18.43 -16.34 2.20
C VAL A 642 17.93 -15.26 3.16
N GLY A 643 17.08 -15.65 4.11
CA GLY A 643 16.60 -14.77 5.19
C GLY A 643 15.19 -14.25 4.95
N THR A 644 14.89 -13.68 3.78
CA THR A 644 13.50 -13.38 3.38
C THR A 644 12.76 -14.66 2.97
N ASN A 645 13.49 -15.68 2.51
CA ASN A 645 13.00 -16.96 1.96
C ASN A 645 11.99 -16.78 0.80
N PHE A 646 11.97 -15.59 0.20
CA PHE A 646 11.19 -15.32 -0.98
C PHE A 646 11.73 -16.11 -2.16
N GLU A 647 10.81 -16.71 -2.89
CA GLU A 647 11.06 -17.23 -4.23
C GLU A 647 11.48 -16.06 -5.13
N VAL A 648 12.55 -16.25 -5.92
CA VAL A 648 12.96 -15.29 -6.96
C VAL A 648 12.91 -15.90 -8.36
N LEU A 649 13.07 -17.23 -8.44
CA LEU A 649 12.94 -18.01 -9.67
C LEU A 649 12.28 -19.36 -9.38
N ARG A 650 11.36 -19.78 -10.25
CA ARG A 650 10.95 -21.18 -10.39
C ARG A 650 11.47 -21.74 -11.70
N LEU A 651 12.22 -22.83 -11.59
CA LEU A 651 12.85 -23.54 -12.70
C LEU A 651 12.17 -24.88 -12.90
N VAL A 652 11.74 -25.14 -14.13
CA VAL A 652 11.02 -26.37 -14.51
C VAL A 652 11.76 -27.07 -15.65
N ARG A 653 11.07 -27.95 -16.40
CA ARG A 653 11.67 -28.61 -17.57
C ARG A 653 12.12 -27.61 -18.63
N ARG A 654 13.04 -28.02 -19.50
CA ARG A 654 13.40 -27.27 -20.71
C ARG A 654 12.28 -27.30 -21.76
N ALA A 655 12.16 -26.26 -22.57
CA ALA A 655 11.17 -26.17 -23.65
C ALA A 655 11.32 -27.28 -24.72
N ASP A 656 12.54 -27.79 -24.93
CA ASP A 656 12.79 -28.91 -25.85
C ASP A 656 12.32 -30.27 -25.30
N GLN A 657 11.82 -30.33 -24.05
CA GLN A 657 11.17 -31.48 -23.42
C GLN A 657 9.64 -31.29 -23.32
N ALA A 658 9.03 -30.47 -24.20
CA ALA A 658 7.59 -30.14 -24.18
C ALA A 658 6.64 -31.35 -24.25
N SER A 659 7.06 -32.48 -24.84
CA SER A 659 6.28 -33.72 -24.92
C SER A 659 6.72 -34.78 -23.89
N ARG A 660 5.79 -35.66 -23.52
CA ARG A 660 5.93 -36.86 -22.66
C ARG A 660 7.15 -37.74 -22.97
N ALA A 661 8.32 -37.34 -22.49
CA ALA A 661 9.56 -38.10 -22.59
C ALA A 661 9.69 -38.97 -21.33
N ASP A 662 8.93 -40.08 -21.31
CA ASP A 662 8.62 -40.90 -20.13
C ASP A 662 9.81 -41.72 -19.56
N GLY A 663 11.05 -41.26 -19.76
CA GLY A 663 12.28 -41.91 -19.29
C GLY A 663 12.80 -41.32 -17.99
N GLY A 664 13.13 -42.16 -17.01
CA GLY A 664 13.84 -41.78 -15.78
C GLY A 664 15.32 -41.41 -15.99
N ASP A 665 15.67 -40.93 -17.17
CA ASP A 665 17.02 -40.48 -17.54
C ASP A 665 17.22 -39.04 -17.09
N PHE A 666 18.37 -38.74 -16.49
CA PHE A 666 18.76 -37.38 -16.18
C PHE A 666 18.88 -36.50 -17.44
N LYS A 667 18.26 -35.33 -17.39
CA LYS A 667 18.44 -34.23 -18.34
C LYS A 667 19.16 -33.09 -17.63
N THR A 668 20.22 -32.59 -18.26
CA THR A 668 20.91 -31.39 -17.76
C THR A 668 20.10 -30.16 -18.13
N HIS A 669 19.77 -29.40 -17.10
CA HIS A 669 19.10 -28.11 -17.15
C HIS A 669 20.11 -27.03 -16.81
N TRP A 670 19.92 -25.88 -17.44
CA TRP A 670 20.76 -24.70 -17.25
C TRP A 670 19.91 -23.48 -16.96
N PHE A 671 20.40 -22.60 -16.10
CA PHE A 671 19.85 -21.29 -15.92
C PHE A 671 20.97 -20.26 -15.70
N ASP A 672 20.75 -19.02 -16.14
CA ASP A 672 21.68 -17.92 -15.94
C ASP A 672 21.19 -17.08 -14.76
N LEU A 673 21.88 -17.20 -13.62
CA LEU A 673 21.59 -16.42 -12.41
C LEU A 673 22.29 -15.05 -12.44
N GLY A 674 22.94 -14.68 -13.54
CA GLY A 674 23.65 -13.40 -13.67
C GLY A 674 22.74 -12.17 -13.67
N THR A 675 21.42 -12.35 -13.57
CA THR A 675 20.46 -11.28 -13.31
C THR A 675 20.14 -11.09 -11.83
N LEU A 676 20.55 -11.99 -10.93
CA LEU A 676 20.32 -11.87 -9.48
C LEU A 676 21.45 -11.08 -8.79
N ASP A 677 21.10 -10.36 -7.72
CA ASP A 677 22.02 -9.49 -6.98
C ASP A 677 23.23 -10.26 -6.39
N PRO A 678 24.47 -9.97 -6.84
CA PRO A 678 25.68 -10.63 -6.34
C PRO A 678 26.03 -10.27 -4.89
N ALA A 679 25.41 -9.25 -4.28
CA ALA A 679 25.55 -8.94 -2.87
C ALA A 679 24.72 -9.85 -1.96
N LYS A 680 23.73 -10.57 -2.50
CA LYS A 680 22.84 -11.48 -1.75
C LYS A 680 23.32 -12.93 -1.77
N GLU A 681 22.82 -13.67 -0.78
CA GLU A 681 22.95 -15.13 -0.71
C GLU A 681 21.63 -15.79 -1.12
N TYR A 682 21.74 -16.89 -1.85
CA TYR A 682 20.62 -17.67 -2.36
C TYR A 682 20.76 -19.14 -1.99
N TYR A 683 19.64 -19.86 -2.00
CA TYR A 683 19.61 -21.31 -1.91
C TYR A 683 18.65 -21.90 -2.95
N LEU A 684 18.83 -23.18 -3.26
CA LEU A 684 17.90 -23.93 -4.09
C LEU A 684 16.95 -24.72 -3.23
N GLU A 685 15.69 -24.83 -3.63
CA GLU A 685 14.71 -25.72 -3.00
C GLU A 685 14.08 -26.63 -4.05
N VAL A 686 14.25 -27.94 -3.89
CA VAL A 686 13.71 -28.95 -4.79
C VAL A 686 12.41 -29.46 -4.19
N VAL A 687 11.29 -29.17 -4.86
CA VAL A 687 9.95 -29.45 -4.36
C VAL A 687 9.37 -30.65 -5.08
N ASP A 688 8.79 -31.57 -4.30
CA ASP A 688 7.90 -32.61 -4.79
C ASP A 688 6.55 -32.53 -4.06
N ASN A 689 5.52 -32.04 -4.75
CA ASN A 689 4.16 -31.93 -4.21
C ASN A 689 3.21 -32.98 -4.82
N ARG A 690 3.73 -34.08 -5.39
CA ARG A 690 2.94 -35.03 -6.16
C ARG A 690 2.68 -36.34 -5.40
N ASN A 691 1.42 -36.76 -5.35
CA ASN A 691 1.00 -38.02 -4.72
C ASN A 691 0.42 -38.99 -5.77
N GLY A 692 0.97 -40.20 -5.80
CA GLY A 692 0.51 -41.31 -6.61
C GLY A 692 0.97 -41.23 -8.07
N SER A 693 1.46 -42.37 -8.58
CA SER A 693 2.10 -42.54 -9.91
C SER A 693 3.61 -42.22 -9.92
N TRP A 694 4.23 -42.36 -11.10
CA TRP A 694 5.68 -42.29 -11.37
C TRP A 694 6.27 -40.87 -11.24
N GLY A 695 5.94 -40.17 -10.16
CA GLY A 695 6.05 -38.71 -10.04
C GLY A 695 7.24 -38.14 -9.29
N VAL A 696 8.17 -38.99 -8.83
CA VAL A 696 9.26 -38.57 -7.92
C VAL A 696 10.25 -37.57 -8.55
N ALA A 697 10.55 -36.51 -7.81
CA ALA A 697 11.72 -35.65 -8.01
C ALA A 697 13.03 -36.45 -7.86
N LEU A 698 13.91 -36.36 -8.86
CA LEU A 698 15.25 -36.95 -8.81
C LEU A 698 16.28 -35.97 -9.36
N ILE A 699 17.17 -35.47 -8.51
CA ILE A 699 18.14 -34.42 -8.84
C ILE A 699 19.58 -34.84 -8.49
N LYS A 700 20.56 -34.38 -9.27
CA LYS A 700 22.00 -34.53 -8.99
C LYS A 700 22.83 -33.43 -9.68
N SER A 701 24.15 -33.43 -9.42
CA SER A 701 25.13 -32.63 -10.19
C SER A 701 24.75 -31.15 -10.34
N VAL A 702 24.32 -30.56 -9.22
CA VAL A 702 23.82 -29.20 -9.06
C VAL A 702 25.01 -28.27 -8.79
N SER A 703 25.41 -27.45 -9.75
CA SER A 703 26.66 -26.68 -9.70
C SER A 703 26.51 -25.29 -10.31
N LEU A 704 27.35 -24.35 -9.84
CA LEU A 704 27.53 -23.06 -10.49
C LEU A 704 28.81 -23.12 -11.33
N VAL A 705 28.76 -22.61 -12.56
CA VAL A 705 29.93 -22.49 -13.45
C VAL A 705 29.98 -21.11 -14.12
N SER A 706 31.17 -20.73 -14.58
CA SER A 706 31.42 -19.38 -15.11
C SER A 706 31.03 -19.17 -16.57
N SER A 707 30.84 -20.25 -17.33
CA SER A 707 30.39 -20.19 -18.71
C SER A 707 29.50 -21.38 -19.07
N PRO A 708 28.61 -21.25 -20.07
CA PRO A 708 27.96 -22.38 -20.71
C PRO A 708 28.96 -23.47 -21.13
N LEU A 709 28.56 -24.74 -21.03
CA LEU A 709 29.28 -25.88 -21.60
C LEU A 709 28.61 -26.32 -22.92
N SER A 710 29.19 -27.30 -23.61
CA SER A 710 28.64 -27.79 -24.90
C SER A 710 27.26 -28.48 -24.79
N ASP A 711 26.81 -28.81 -23.57
CA ASP A 711 25.49 -29.34 -23.23
C ASP A 711 24.52 -28.25 -22.72
N TYR A 712 24.84 -26.97 -22.91
CA TYR A 712 24.00 -25.84 -22.50
C TYR A 712 22.66 -25.81 -23.21
N GLN A 713 21.60 -26.03 -22.43
CA GLN A 713 20.21 -25.94 -22.87
C GLN A 713 19.37 -25.42 -21.69
N MET A 714 18.73 -24.27 -21.87
CA MET A 714 18.02 -23.57 -20.80
C MET A 714 16.79 -24.34 -20.29
N ALA A 715 16.60 -24.30 -18.97
CA ALA A 715 15.32 -24.59 -18.34
C ALA A 715 14.27 -23.54 -18.76
N GLU A 716 12.99 -23.92 -18.79
CA GLU A 716 11.94 -22.90 -18.66
C GLU A 716 12.00 -22.34 -17.23
N SER A 717 11.92 -21.01 -17.13
CA SER A 717 11.86 -20.30 -15.87
C SER A 717 10.69 -19.33 -15.85
N THR A 718 10.28 -18.97 -14.64
CA THR A 718 9.26 -17.97 -14.39
C THR A 718 9.56 -17.25 -13.08
N TYR A 719 9.34 -15.93 -13.07
CA TYR A 719 9.61 -15.04 -11.94
C TYR A 719 8.38 -14.88 -11.06
N TYR A 720 8.52 -15.09 -9.74
CA TYR A 720 7.41 -15.13 -8.79
C TYR A 720 7.82 -14.59 -7.41
N GLY A 721 6.85 -14.19 -6.58
CA GLY A 721 7.06 -13.88 -5.16
C GLY A 721 6.76 -12.43 -4.75
N LEU A 722 6.79 -12.18 -3.44
CA LEU A 722 6.89 -10.83 -2.86
C LEU A 722 8.28 -10.20 -3.12
N ALA A 723 9.35 -11.01 -3.16
CA ALA A 723 10.52 -10.63 -3.94
C ALA A 723 10.17 -10.74 -5.42
N ALA A 724 10.67 -9.81 -6.22
CA ALA A 724 10.73 -10.07 -7.65
C ALA A 724 11.95 -9.39 -8.25
N VAL A 725 11.75 -8.43 -9.15
CA VAL A 725 12.79 -7.91 -10.06
C VAL A 725 13.05 -6.35 -10.05
N ASP A 726 14.15 -5.93 -9.39
CA ASP A 726 14.75 -4.58 -9.27
C ASP A 726 15.38 -4.23 -10.61
N SER A 727 15.06 -3.04 -11.11
CA SER A 727 15.74 -2.45 -12.26
C SER A 727 17.19 -2.08 -11.91
N ASP A 728 17.52 -1.79 -10.65
CA ASP A 728 18.75 -1.03 -10.31
C ASP A 728 20.01 -1.84 -9.95
N HIS A 729 19.90 -3.10 -9.51
CA HIS A 729 21.09 -3.95 -9.19
C HIS A 729 21.13 -5.33 -9.85
N GLY A 730 20.13 -5.66 -10.66
CA GLY A 730 19.85 -7.05 -10.99
C GLY A 730 18.90 -7.68 -9.97
N GLN A 731 17.62 -7.40 -10.16
CA GLN A 731 16.48 -8.25 -9.77
C GLN A 731 16.15 -8.47 -8.26
N GLN A 732 15.65 -7.41 -7.58
CA GLN A 732 14.70 -7.33 -6.41
C GLN A 732 13.58 -6.23 -6.49
N ARG A 733 12.41 -6.47 -7.12
CA ARG A 733 11.29 -5.50 -7.32
C ARG A 733 10.77 -5.18 -5.92
N THR A 734 10.95 -3.94 -5.47
CA THR A 734 10.24 -3.43 -4.30
C THR A 734 8.74 -3.31 -4.62
N PRO A 735 7.86 -3.18 -3.59
CA PRO A 735 6.43 -3.16 -3.82
C PRO A 735 6.01 -2.11 -4.84
N VAL A 736 5.23 -2.55 -5.83
CA VAL A 736 4.53 -1.64 -6.73
C VAL A 736 3.48 -0.89 -5.93
N SER A 737 3.84 0.28 -5.42
CA SER A 737 2.93 1.27 -4.86
C SER A 737 2.22 2.09 -5.96
N SER A 738 2.63 1.93 -7.23
CA SER A 738 2.02 2.61 -8.38
C SER A 738 2.38 2.00 -9.75
N LEU A 739 1.73 0.90 -10.13
CA LEU A 739 1.46 0.54 -11.53
C LEU A 739 0.09 -0.09 -11.57
N GLU A 740 -0.89 0.72 -11.98
CA GLU A 740 -2.25 0.25 -12.16
C GLU A 740 -2.33 -0.74 -13.34
N SER A 741 -2.55 -2.00 -13.02
CA SER A 741 -3.74 -2.65 -13.56
C SER A 741 -4.83 -2.55 -12.50
N ASN A 742 -5.48 -1.40 -12.44
CA ASN A 742 -6.78 -1.28 -11.82
C ASN A 742 -7.77 -1.94 -12.79
N PRO A 743 -8.28 -3.17 -12.55
CA PRO A 743 -9.21 -3.82 -13.47
C PRO A 743 -10.57 -3.09 -13.55
N ASP A 744 -10.74 -2.02 -12.77
CA ASP A 744 -11.93 -1.21 -12.68
C ASP A 744 -11.81 0.17 -13.38
N ASN A 745 -10.67 0.59 -13.97
CA ASN A 745 -10.63 1.83 -14.78
C ASN A 745 -10.15 1.63 -16.23
N ASP A 746 -10.91 2.19 -17.18
CA ASP A 746 -10.71 2.04 -18.63
C ASP A 746 -9.74 3.12 -19.18
N THR A 747 -8.62 3.40 -18.52
CA THR A 747 -7.69 4.49 -18.93
C THR A 747 -6.37 3.92 -19.42
N TRP A 748 -6.04 4.14 -20.70
CA TRP A 748 -4.75 3.78 -21.26
C TRP A 748 -3.94 5.01 -21.64
N TYR A 749 -2.61 4.89 -21.53
CA TYR A 749 -1.64 5.83 -22.08
C TYR A 749 -1.86 7.30 -21.65
N LEU A 750 -2.22 7.55 -20.38
CA LEU A 750 -2.24 8.91 -19.85
C LEU A 750 -0.84 9.49 -19.89
N ASN A 751 -0.68 10.64 -20.54
CA ASN A 751 0.60 11.33 -20.69
C ASN A 751 0.42 12.85 -20.81
N ALA A 752 1.51 13.58 -20.54
CA ALA A 752 1.57 15.03 -20.67
C ALA A 752 2.76 15.46 -21.54
N THR A 753 2.56 16.47 -22.38
CA THR A 753 3.55 17.02 -23.31
C THR A 753 3.59 18.54 -23.19
N PRO A 754 4.76 19.20 -23.16
CA PRO A 754 4.84 20.65 -23.12
C PRO A 754 4.13 21.26 -24.33
N ALA A 755 3.21 22.18 -24.08
CA ALA A 755 2.57 22.94 -25.16
C ALA A 755 3.49 24.08 -25.62
N GLU A 756 3.13 24.75 -26.72
CA GLU A 756 3.91 25.83 -27.37
C GLU A 756 4.51 26.84 -26.38
N THR A 757 3.74 27.25 -25.35
CA THR A 757 4.21 28.11 -24.24
C THR A 757 4.27 27.29 -22.94
N ALA A 758 5.31 26.48 -22.79
CA ALA A 758 5.41 25.45 -21.74
C ALA A 758 5.32 25.98 -20.30
N GLY A 759 5.61 27.26 -20.08
CA GLY A 759 5.49 27.90 -18.75
C GLY A 759 4.06 28.14 -18.27
N THR A 760 3.05 28.17 -19.15
CA THR A 760 1.64 28.43 -18.74
C THR A 760 0.63 27.48 -19.37
N THR A 761 1.08 26.55 -20.21
CA THR A 761 0.26 25.59 -20.94
C THR A 761 0.91 24.22 -20.99
N ILE A 762 0.10 23.16 -20.93
CA ILE A 762 0.54 21.79 -21.15
C ILE A 762 -0.55 21.01 -21.90
N ASN A 763 -0.14 20.12 -22.80
CA ASN A 763 -1.03 19.19 -23.46
C ASN A 763 -1.13 17.90 -22.65
N VAL A 764 -2.32 17.31 -22.62
CA VAL A 764 -2.59 16.02 -21.98
C VAL A 764 -3.35 15.13 -22.97
N SER A 765 -3.03 13.84 -22.97
CA SER A 765 -3.69 12.81 -23.77
C SER A 765 -3.89 11.50 -23.00
N TRP A 766 -4.94 10.75 -23.36
CA TRP A 766 -5.17 9.36 -22.95
C TRP A 766 -6.14 8.67 -23.90
N GLN A 767 -6.37 7.37 -23.70
CA GLN A 767 -7.35 6.56 -24.44
C GLN A 767 -8.34 5.87 -23.49
N SER A 768 -9.56 5.59 -23.96
CA SER A 768 -10.55 4.77 -23.25
C SER A 768 -11.53 4.05 -24.17
N GLU A 769 -12.23 3.03 -23.68
CA GLU A 769 -13.43 2.46 -24.31
C GLU A 769 -14.66 3.36 -24.13
N ASN A 770 -14.65 4.26 -23.14
CA ASN A 770 -15.75 5.20 -22.90
C ASN A 770 -15.73 6.36 -23.91
N ALA A 771 -16.91 6.77 -24.38
CA ALA A 771 -17.08 7.89 -25.32
C ALA A 771 -17.01 9.29 -24.67
N THR A 772 -17.13 9.34 -23.34
CA THR A 772 -16.97 10.55 -22.52
C THR A 772 -16.06 10.26 -21.34
N SER A 773 -15.11 11.16 -21.08
CA SER A 773 -14.18 11.11 -19.95
C SER A 773 -13.95 12.54 -19.44
N ALA A 774 -13.62 12.69 -18.16
CA ALA A 774 -13.23 13.97 -17.60
C ALA A 774 -11.75 13.95 -17.19
N LEU A 775 -11.06 15.07 -17.35
CA LEU A 775 -9.73 15.28 -16.78
C LEU A 775 -9.83 16.17 -15.55
N THR A 776 -9.35 15.70 -14.40
CA THR A 776 -9.32 16.48 -13.17
C THR A 776 -7.87 16.81 -12.80
N TYR A 777 -7.55 18.08 -12.58
CA TYR A 777 -6.20 18.55 -12.24
C TYR A 777 -6.19 19.58 -11.11
N THR A 778 -5.10 19.65 -10.37
CA THR A 778 -4.88 20.59 -9.26
C THR A 778 -3.39 20.86 -9.04
N ILE A 779 -3.04 21.82 -8.18
CA ILE A 779 -1.64 22.09 -7.79
C ILE A 779 -1.09 20.96 -6.90
N ALA A 780 0.21 20.68 -6.96
CA ALA A 780 0.80 19.53 -6.25
C ALA A 780 0.70 19.57 -4.72
N THR A 781 0.42 20.74 -4.13
CA THR A 781 0.14 20.87 -2.69
C THR A 781 -1.31 20.53 -2.31
N ASP A 782 -2.15 20.09 -3.26
CA ASP A 782 -3.52 19.59 -3.05
C ASP A 782 -3.62 18.09 -3.46
N PRO A 783 -2.90 17.17 -2.79
CA PRO A 783 -2.83 15.76 -3.19
C PRO A 783 -4.18 15.02 -3.12
N TYR A 784 -5.18 15.60 -2.44
CA TYR A 784 -6.52 15.04 -2.31
C TYR A 784 -7.54 15.66 -3.27
N PHE A 785 -7.10 16.53 -4.20
CA PHE A 785 -7.95 17.15 -5.23
C PHE A 785 -9.13 17.97 -4.66
N GLN A 786 -8.96 18.60 -3.49
CA GLN A 786 -10.01 19.37 -2.81
C GLN A 786 -10.36 20.66 -3.54
N ASN A 787 -9.40 21.25 -4.27
CA ASN A 787 -9.54 22.50 -5.03
C ASN A 787 -9.36 22.25 -6.54
N ALA A 788 -9.57 21.00 -6.98
CA ALA A 788 -9.30 20.60 -8.34
C ALA A 788 -10.27 21.20 -9.37
N THR A 789 -9.75 21.42 -10.58
CA THR A 789 -10.50 21.80 -11.77
C THR A 789 -10.77 20.55 -12.60
N THR A 790 -12.01 20.39 -13.07
CA THR A 790 -12.40 19.27 -13.95
C THR A 790 -12.79 19.77 -15.33
N VAL A 791 -12.35 19.07 -16.37
CA VAL A 791 -12.61 19.34 -17.78
C VAL A 791 -13.29 18.11 -18.40
N ASP A 792 -14.60 18.22 -18.66
CA ASP A 792 -15.36 17.16 -19.33
C ASP A 792 -15.06 17.16 -20.84
N LEU A 793 -14.74 15.99 -21.39
CA LEU A 793 -14.31 15.82 -22.79
C LEU A 793 -15.09 14.70 -23.48
N SER A 794 -15.26 14.83 -24.79
CA SER A 794 -15.82 13.81 -25.67
C SER A 794 -14.70 13.30 -26.56
N GLY A 795 -14.44 11.99 -26.54
CA GLY A 795 -13.29 11.43 -27.24
C GLY A 795 -13.54 11.23 -28.74
N THR A 796 -12.46 11.21 -29.52
CA THR A 796 -12.48 10.93 -30.96
C THR A 796 -12.26 9.44 -31.20
N SER A 797 -13.14 8.78 -31.95
CA SER A 797 -13.02 7.35 -32.21
C SER A 797 -11.78 7.02 -33.06
N PHE A 798 -10.93 6.11 -32.58
CA PHE A 798 -9.77 5.58 -33.28
C PHE A 798 -9.81 4.06 -33.32
N SER A 799 -9.43 3.50 -34.47
CA SER A 799 -9.31 2.06 -34.69
C SER A 799 -8.48 1.81 -35.94
N THR A 800 -7.72 0.73 -35.97
CA THR A 800 -7.07 0.24 -37.19
C THR A 800 -7.42 -1.23 -37.43
N ALA A 801 -7.18 -1.74 -38.64
CA ALA A 801 -7.51 -3.13 -38.96
C ALA A 801 -6.65 -4.09 -38.11
N THR A 802 -7.29 -4.98 -37.35
CA THR A 802 -6.59 -5.90 -36.45
C THR A 802 -6.18 -7.20 -37.14
N SER A 803 -5.01 -7.71 -36.78
CA SER A 803 -4.47 -9.00 -37.23
C SER A 803 -3.62 -9.64 -36.12
N LYS A 804 -3.25 -10.92 -36.28
CA LYS A 804 -2.36 -11.63 -35.35
C LYS A 804 -1.25 -12.33 -36.12
N VAL A 805 0.00 -11.96 -35.84
CA VAL A 805 1.20 -12.50 -36.52
C VAL A 805 2.23 -12.89 -35.46
N GLY A 806 2.76 -14.11 -35.54
CA GLY A 806 3.73 -14.61 -34.55
C GLY A 806 3.22 -14.74 -33.10
N GLY A 807 1.91 -14.58 -32.87
CA GLY A 807 1.31 -14.51 -31.54
C GLY A 807 1.03 -13.08 -31.05
N ILE A 808 1.63 -12.07 -31.67
CA ILE A 808 1.42 -10.65 -31.37
C ILE A 808 0.18 -10.15 -32.12
N ASP A 809 -0.66 -9.38 -31.44
CA ASP A 809 -1.79 -8.69 -32.04
C ASP A 809 -1.35 -7.32 -32.57
N PHE A 810 -1.61 -7.09 -33.86
CA PHE A 810 -1.35 -5.83 -34.55
C PHE A 810 -2.67 -5.13 -34.83
N GLY A 811 -2.64 -3.80 -34.80
CA GLY A 811 -3.80 -2.94 -34.97
C GLY A 811 -4.50 -2.60 -33.66
N PHE A 812 -5.20 -1.48 -33.67
CA PHE A 812 -5.86 -0.90 -32.51
C PHE A 812 -7.35 -1.22 -32.57
N SER A 813 -7.83 -1.95 -31.56
CA SER A 813 -9.26 -2.08 -31.27
C SER A 813 -9.93 -0.70 -31.16
N ALA A 814 -11.22 -0.63 -31.52
CA ALA A 814 -12.00 0.59 -31.46
C ALA A 814 -12.04 1.16 -30.03
N ARG A 815 -11.51 2.37 -29.89
CA ARG A 815 -11.36 3.13 -28.64
C ARG A 815 -11.57 4.61 -28.93
N TYR A 816 -11.63 5.42 -27.90
CA TYR A 816 -11.70 6.87 -27.98
C TYR A 816 -10.37 7.49 -27.53
N LEU A 817 -9.83 8.38 -28.34
CA LEU A 817 -8.69 9.22 -28.01
C LEU A 817 -9.18 10.51 -27.37
N TYR A 818 -8.48 10.97 -26.34
CA TYR A 818 -8.74 12.22 -25.66
C TYR A 818 -7.50 13.09 -25.74
N GLU A 819 -7.70 14.35 -26.12
CA GLU A 819 -6.68 15.38 -26.22
C GLU A 819 -7.23 16.66 -25.59
N THR A 820 -6.44 17.33 -24.75
CA THR A 820 -6.78 18.64 -24.21
C THR A 820 -5.53 19.46 -23.90
N THR A 821 -5.64 20.78 -23.98
CA THR A 821 -4.59 21.73 -23.57
C THR A 821 -5.05 22.45 -22.30
N LEU A 822 -4.35 22.21 -21.19
CA LEU A 822 -4.53 22.98 -19.97
C LEU A 822 -3.81 24.32 -20.12
N SER A 823 -4.45 25.40 -19.67
CA SER A 823 -3.95 26.77 -19.85
C SER A 823 -4.22 27.65 -18.63
N GLY A 824 -3.51 28.78 -18.55
CA GLY A 824 -3.57 29.67 -17.38
C GLY A 824 -2.86 29.08 -16.15
N LEU A 825 -1.93 28.15 -16.37
CA LEU A 825 -1.10 27.56 -15.32
C LEU A 825 0.00 28.55 -14.90
N SER A 826 0.47 28.41 -13.67
CA SER A 826 1.62 29.16 -13.16
C SER A 826 2.93 28.57 -13.69
N PRO A 827 3.94 29.37 -14.09
CA PRO A 827 5.28 28.88 -14.39
C PRO A 827 5.97 28.18 -13.21
N ASN A 828 6.92 27.29 -13.52
CA ASN A 828 7.73 26.52 -12.56
C ASN A 828 6.90 25.99 -11.37
N THR A 829 5.76 25.35 -11.68
CA THR A 829 4.77 24.89 -10.70
C THR A 829 4.40 23.44 -10.96
N GLY A 830 4.46 22.62 -9.90
CA GLY A 830 4.00 21.23 -9.93
C GLY A 830 2.48 21.14 -9.89
N TYR A 831 1.92 20.28 -10.75
CA TYR A 831 0.50 19.95 -10.84
C TYR A 831 0.30 18.44 -10.78
N LEU A 832 -0.89 18.03 -10.34
CA LEU A 832 -1.39 16.66 -10.31
C LEU A 832 -2.58 16.55 -11.24
N VAL A 833 -2.67 15.43 -11.96
CA VAL A 833 -3.73 15.15 -12.93
C VAL A 833 -4.18 13.70 -12.85
N ARG A 834 -5.48 13.46 -13.05
CA ARG A 834 -6.07 12.12 -13.20
C ARG A 834 -7.30 12.21 -14.10
N THR A 835 -7.61 11.17 -14.84
CA THR A 835 -8.90 11.07 -15.53
C THR A 835 -9.98 10.57 -14.57
N VAL A 836 -11.24 10.85 -14.88
CA VAL A 836 -12.42 10.38 -14.16
C VAL A 836 -13.43 9.85 -15.16
N GLN A 837 -13.76 8.56 -15.05
CA GLN A 837 -14.58 7.81 -16.00
C GLN A 837 -15.52 6.88 -15.25
N GLY A 838 -16.82 6.87 -15.58
CA GLY A 838 -17.81 6.03 -14.89
C GLY A 838 -17.94 6.27 -13.37
N GLY A 839 -17.47 7.41 -12.86
CA GLY A 839 -17.41 7.71 -11.42
C GLY A 839 -16.13 7.22 -10.70
N LYS A 840 -15.20 6.60 -11.42
CA LYS A 840 -13.90 6.13 -10.92
C LYS A 840 -12.78 7.01 -11.44
N ALA A 841 -11.67 7.11 -10.71
CA ALA A 841 -10.49 7.86 -11.12
C ALA A 841 -9.36 6.94 -11.59
N SER A 842 -8.52 7.45 -12.50
CA SER A 842 -7.22 6.86 -12.88
C SER A 842 -6.16 7.13 -11.80
N PRO A 843 -4.89 6.68 -11.98
CA PRO A 843 -3.85 7.03 -11.03
C PRO A 843 -3.55 8.52 -11.17
N VAL A 844 -2.90 9.08 -10.16
CA VAL A 844 -2.42 10.45 -10.19
C VAL A 844 -1.09 10.50 -10.93
N GLN A 845 -1.04 11.21 -12.05
CA GLN A 845 0.20 11.63 -12.69
C GLN A 845 0.56 13.05 -12.24
N ALA A 846 1.85 13.38 -12.21
CA ALA A 846 2.35 14.71 -11.93
C ALA A 846 3.05 15.31 -13.15
N PHE A 847 3.01 16.63 -13.27
CA PHE A 847 3.83 17.38 -14.24
C PHE A 847 4.30 18.71 -13.64
N VAL A 848 5.32 19.31 -14.24
CA VAL A 848 5.83 20.64 -13.86
C VAL A 848 5.80 21.55 -15.08
N THR A 849 5.21 22.73 -14.94
CA THR A 849 5.24 23.77 -15.99
C THR A 849 6.63 24.38 -16.14
N GLY A 850 6.96 24.84 -17.34
CA GLY A 850 8.26 25.46 -17.62
C GLY A 850 8.57 26.67 -16.75
N ASP A 851 9.85 26.86 -16.45
CA ASP A 851 10.35 28.17 -16.01
C ASP A 851 10.41 29.12 -17.21
N VAL A 852 10.28 30.41 -16.93
CA VAL A 852 10.33 31.51 -17.92
C VAL A 852 11.68 32.24 -17.91
N ASP A 853 12.41 32.23 -16.79
CA ASP A 853 13.65 32.99 -16.59
C ASP A 853 14.80 32.12 -16.00
N GLY A 854 14.59 30.81 -15.84
CA GLY A 854 15.45 29.91 -15.08
C GLY A 854 16.27 28.91 -15.90
N SER A 855 17.38 28.43 -15.33
CA SER A 855 18.10 27.24 -15.80
C SER A 855 17.28 25.98 -15.56
N PHE A 856 17.21 25.08 -16.53
CA PHE A 856 16.46 23.82 -16.42
C PHE A 856 17.30 22.63 -16.89
N THR A 857 16.96 21.45 -16.39
CA THR A 857 17.63 20.19 -16.76
C THR A 857 16.59 19.21 -17.28
N PHE A 858 16.86 18.61 -18.44
CA PHE A 858 16.00 17.60 -19.05
C PHE A 858 16.77 16.32 -19.36
N LEU A 859 16.04 15.21 -19.42
CA LEU A 859 16.57 13.93 -19.83
C LEU A 859 16.43 13.81 -21.36
N TYR A 860 17.50 13.42 -22.04
CA TYR A 860 17.50 13.05 -23.45
C TYR A 860 17.81 11.56 -23.62
N MET A 861 16.94 10.88 -24.36
CA MET A 861 17.07 9.50 -24.78
C MET A 861 16.66 9.40 -26.26
N THR A 862 16.98 8.28 -26.89
CA THR A 862 16.54 7.96 -28.25
C THR A 862 16.55 6.46 -28.41
N ASP A 863 15.73 5.90 -29.30
CA ASP A 863 15.75 4.47 -29.60
C ASP A 863 15.59 3.60 -28.34
N THR A 864 14.63 3.97 -27.49
CA THR A 864 14.22 3.13 -26.34
C THR A 864 13.66 1.80 -26.81
N GLN A 865 13.03 1.82 -28.00
CA GLN A 865 12.66 0.69 -28.85
C GLN A 865 12.14 -0.49 -28.04
N ALA A 866 11.04 -0.24 -27.32
CA ALA A 866 10.42 -1.21 -26.42
C ALA A 866 9.97 -2.46 -27.19
N ASP A 867 10.82 -3.48 -27.26
CA ASP A 867 10.53 -4.80 -27.83
C ASP A 867 10.18 -5.78 -26.71
N THR A 868 11.12 -6.21 -25.86
CA THR A 868 10.83 -7.16 -24.75
C THR A 868 10.95 -6.55 -23.34
N PHE A 869 10.36 -7.22 -22.34
CA PHE A 869 10.36 -6.73 -20.95
C PHE A 869 11.78 -6.59 -20.35
N ALA A 870 12.71 -7.47 -20.72
CA ALA A 870 14.09 -7.39 -20.25
C ALA A 870 14.83 -6.14 -20.76
N GLU A 871 14.31 -5.51 -21.81
CA GLU A 871 14.94 -4.44 -22.55
C GLU A 871 14.34 -3.09 -22.17
N THR A 872 13.04 -3.06 -21.84
CA THR A 872 12.42 -1.92 -21.16
C THR A 872 13.05 -1.64 -19.79
N LEU A 873 13.62 -2.65 -19.12
CA LEU A 873 14.41 -2.46 -17.91
C LEU A 873 15.70 -1.64 -18.14
N VAL A 874 16.29 -1.68 -19.34
CA VAL A 874 17.46 -0.85 -19.70
C VAL A 874 17.06 0.63 -19.74
N THR A 875 15.94 0.93 -20.42
CA THR A 875 15.35 2.28 -20.44
C THR A 875 14.99 2.74 -19.04
N GLN A 876 14.37 1.86 -18.24
CA GLN A 876 14.00 2.16 -16.86
C GLN A 876 15.21 2.53 -16.00
N ASN A 877 16.21 1.64 -15.90
CA ASN A 877 17.42 1.89 -15.11
C ASN A 877 18.13 3.18 -15.56
N LEU A 878 18.29 3.42 -16.87
CA LEU A 878 18.91 4.65 -17.38
C LEU A 878 18.22 5.93 -16.88
N TYR A 879 16.89 6.01 -16.87
CA TYR A 879 16.22 7.22 -16.38
C TYR A 879 16.18 7.27 -14.84
N GLU A 880 16.00 6.15 -14.15
CA GLU A 880 16.03 6.07 -12.67
C GLU A 880 17.43 6.46 -12.14
N LYS A 881 18.49 6.01 -12.81
CA LYS A 881 19.89 6.42 -12.54
C LYS A 881 20.09 7.92 -12.79
N ALA A 882 19.56 8.47 -13.88
CA ALA A 882 19.62 9.90 -14.14
C ALA A 882 18.90 10.73 -13.05
N LEU A 883 17.69 10.33 -12.66
CA LEU A 883 16.93 10.99 -11.58
C LEU A 883 17.63 10.90 -10.22
N SER A 884 18.22 9.75 -9.88
CA SER A 884 18.93 9.57 -8.60
C SER A 884 20.23 10.38 -8.50
N LEU A 885 20.95 10.56 -9.62
CA LEU A 885 22.23 11.29 -9.66
C LEU A 885 22.08 12.81 -9.80
N TYR A 886 21.06 13.27 -10.54
CA TYR A 886 20.92 14.67 -10.95
C TYR A 886 19.63 15.35 -10.46
N GLY A 887 18.69 14.59 -9.87
CA GLY A 887 17.42 15.11 -9.35
C GLY A 887 16.28 15.11 -10.38
N PRO A 888 15.13 15.73 -10.03
CA PRO A 888 13.96 15.79 -10.92
C PRO A 888 14.26 16.51 -12.24
N MET A 889 13.77 15.93 -13.34
CA MET A 889 13.90 16.50 -14.69
C MET A 889 12.68 17.36 -15.05
N ALA A 890 12.92 18.44 -15.79
CA ALA A 890 11.88 19.29 -16.37
C ALA A 890 10.93 18.51 -17.30
N PHE A 891 11.52 17.65 -18.13
CA PHE A 891 10.85 16.74 -19.06
C PHE A 891 11.83 15.65 -19.52
N GLY A 892 11.31 14.63 -20.19
CA GLY A 892 12.07 13.73 -21.06
C GLY A 892 11.92 14.13 -22.53
N MET A 893 13.00 14.04 -23.30
CA MET A 893 13.01 14.25 -24.75
C MET A 893 13.42 12.95 -25.45
N ILE A 894 12.63 12.47 -26.41
CA ILE A 894 12.87 11.21 -27.13
C ILE A 894 12.80 11.39 -28.65
N THR A 895 13.92 11.20 -29.35
CA THR A 895 14.01 11.40 -30.82
C THR A 895 13.68 10.14 -31.64
N GLY A 896 12.54 9.51 -31.33
CA GLY A 896 12.00 8.41 -32.13
C GLY A 896 12.46 7.01 -31.72
N ASP A 897 11.84 6.04 -32.38
CA ASP A 897 11.88 4.60 -32.10
C ASP A 897 11.56 4.32 -30.63
N LEU A 898 10.37 4.77 -30.20
CA LEU A 898 9.89 4.56 -28.83
C LEU A 898 9.54 3.08 -28.61
N VAL A 899 8.91 2.46 -29.61
CA VAL A 899 8.41 1.08 -29.60
C VAL A 899 8.97 0.25 -30.75
N GLU A 900 8.97 -1.08 -30.65
CA GLU A 900 9.48 -1.95 -31.72
C GLU A 900 8.59 -2.00 -32.98
N VAL A 901 7.26 -1.86 -32.86
CA VAL A 901 6.36 -1.73 -34.00
C VAL A 901 5.15 -0.88 -33.58
N GLY A 902 5.04 0.33 -34.12
CA GLY A 902 3.97 1.28 -33.78
C GLY A 902 2.56 0.70 -33.92
N MET A 903 2.31 -0.15 -34.93
CA MET A 903 1.00 -0.75 -35.14
C MET A 903 0.58 -1.75 -34.03
N ALA A 904 1.47 -2.26 -33.17
CA ALA A 904 1.12 -3.25 -32.14
C ALA A 904 0.99 -2.61 -30.73
N PRO A 905 -0.22 -2.59 -30.13
CA PRO A 905 -0.44 -2.05 -28.78
C PRO A 905 0.49 -2.62 -27.70
N LEU A 906 0.85 -3.91 -27.81
CA LEU A 906 1.77 -4.61 -26.90
C LEU A 906 3.10 -3.87 -26.67
N TYR A 907 3.63 -3.21 -27.70
CA TYR A 907 4.90 -2.48 -27.56
C TYR A 907 4.70 -1.10 -26.91
N TRP A 908 3.54 -0.46 -27.09
CA TRP A 908 3.16 0.73 -26.34
C TRP A 908 2.94 0.41 -24.86
N ASP A 909 2.26 -0.70 -24.54
CA ASP A 909 2.11 -1.19 -23.16
C ASP A 909 3.48 -1.37 -22.49
N ARG A 910 4.45 -1.92 -23.24
CA ARG A 910 5.85 -2.07 -22.79
C ARG A 910 6.58 -0.74 -22.60
N PHE A 911 6.42 0.22 -23.52
CA PHE A 911 6.98 1.55 -23.36
C PHE A 911 6.43 2.26 -22.11
N TYR A 912 5.13 2.21 -21.86
CA TYR A 912 4.52 2.78 -20.64
C TYR A 912 4.96 2.03 -19.37
N ALA A 913 5.16 0.71 -19.45
CA ALA A 913 5.68 -0.09 -18.34
C ALA A 913 7.13 0.24 -17.95
N THR A 914 7.88 1.02 -18.74
CA THR A 914 9.19 1.55 -18.31
C THR A 914 9.07 2.50 -17.13
N GLY A 915 7.94 3.22 -16.98
CA GLY A 915 7.83 4.36 -16.07
C GLY A 915 8.29 5.70 -16.65
N LEU A 916 9.02 5.71 -17.78
CA LEU A 916 9.50 6.95 -18.43
C LEU A 916 8.35 7.88 -18.85
N ALA A 917 7.21 7.30 -19.24
CA ALA A 917 5.98 8.02 -19.59
C ALA A 917 5.28 8.72 -18.40
N GLN A 918 5.76 8.54 -17.16
CA GLN A 918 5.33 9.34 -16.02
C GLN A 918 5.90 10.77 -16.09
N LEU A 919 7.06 10.97 -16.71
CA LEU A 919 7.58 12.30 -17.02
C LEU A 919 6.66 13.01 -18.03
N THR A 920 6.72 14.34 -18.01
CA THR A 920 6.30 15.13 -19.17
C THR A 920 7.26 14.85 -20.33
N LEU A 921 6.76 14.55 -21.53
CA LEU A 921 7.57 14.12 -22.67
C LEU A 921 7.44 15.04 -23.90
N LEU A 922 8.56 15.43 -24.51
CA LEU A 922 8.62 15.85 -25.92
C LEU A 922 9.16 14.66 -26.72
N THR A 923 8.38 14.17 -27.69
CA THR A 923 8.83 13.05 -28.53
C THR A 923 8.55 13.34 -30.00
N ILE A 924 9.20 12.58 -30.88
CA ILE A 924 8.87 12.47 -32.31
C ILE A 924 8.80 10.98 -32.68
N PRO A 925 8.12 10.59 -33.76
CA PRO A 925 8.19 9.23 -34.25
C PRO A 925 9.56 8.97 -34.91
N GLY A 926 10.07 7.76 -34.71
CA GLY A 926 11.07 7.14 -35.57
C GLY A 926 10.43 6.17 -36.56
N ASN A 927 11.24 5.45 -37.33
CA ASN A 927 10.70 4.53 -38.32
C ASN A 927 9.94 3.34 -37.72
N HIS A 928 10.30 2.85 -36.54
CA HIS A 928 9.60 1.76 -35.88
C HIS A 928 8.22 2.20 -35.38
N ASP A 929 8.05 3.47 -34.98
CA ASP A 929 6.75 4.03 -34.60
C ASP A 929 5.79 4.18 -35.80
N TYR A 930 6.33 4.23 -37.03
CA TYR A 930 5.58 4.18 -38.29
C TYR A 930 5.26 2.76 -38.78
N GLN A 931 5.87 1.71 -38.21
CA GLN A 931 5.85 0.36 -38.80
C GLN A 931 4.52 -0.36 -38.60
N ASN A 932 4.09 -1.05 -39.66
CA ASN A 932 2.98 -2.01 -39.62
C ASN A 932 3.46 -3.43 -39.24
N GLN A 933 2.52 -4.39 -39.22
CA GLN A 933 2.79 -5.83 -39.00
C GLN A 933 3.89 -6.46 -39.87
N ASP A 934 4.18 -5.90 -41.05
CA ASP A 934 5.16 -6.41 -42.01
C ASP A 934 6.51 -5.65 -41.90
N ARG A 935 6.68 -4.83 -40.84
CA ARG A 935 7.80 -3.90 -40.63
C ARG A 935 7.99 -2.87 -41.76
N ALA A 936 6.90 -2.52 -42.44
CA ALA A 936 6.91 -1.42 -43.41
C ALA A 936 6.52 -0.10 -42.73
N THR A 937 7.36 0.93 -42.88
CA THR A 937 7.06 2.33 -42.56
C THR A 937 5.80 2.76 -43.31
N THR A 938 4.70 3.06 -42.60
CA THR A 938 3.39 3.28 -43.25
C THR A 938 2.57 4.44 -42.71
N SER A 939 2.56 4.69 -41.40
CA SER A 939 1.71 5.77 -40.83
C SER A 939 2.19 6.26 -39.48
N SER A 940 2.39 7.58 -39.34
CA SER A 940 2.57 8.24 -38.05
C SER A 940 1.32 8.17 -37.15
N SER A 941 0.15 7.79 -37.70
CA SER A 941 -1.10 7.71 -36.92
C SER A 941 -1.06 6.74 -35.75
N TYR A 942 -0.13 5.79 -35.73
CA TYR A 942 0.06 4.91 -34.57
C TYR A 942 0.64 5.71 -33.39
N TYR A 943 1.73 6.43 -33.63
CA TYR A 943 2.36 7.36 -32.70
C TYR A 943 1.42 8.52 -32.30
N ALA A 944 0.78 9.17 -33.28
CA ALA A 944 -0.13 10.29 -33.03
C ALA A 944 -1.40 9.88 -32.26
N SER A 945 -1.72 8.58 -32.16
CA SER A 945 -2.79 8.10 -31.28
C SER A 945 -2.43 8.14 -29.79
N ILE A 946 -1.13 8.25 -29.48
CA ILE A 946 -0.59 8.19 -28.12
C ILE A 946 -0.33 9.60 -27.56
N PHE A 947 0.24 10.52 -28.36
CA PHE A 947 0.72 11.82 -27.90
C PHE A 947 -0.05 13.01 -28.48
N ASN A 948 -0.50 13.90 -27.60
CA ASN A 948 -1.05 15.21 -27.96
C ASN A 948 0.06 16.26 -28.10
N ASN A 949 0.89 16.13 -29.15
CA ASN A 949 1.90 17.15 -29.46
C ASN A 949 1.26 18.49 -29.88
N PRO A 950 1.96 19.63 -29.71
CA PRO A 950 1.54 20.91 -30.25
C PRO A 950 1.19 20.82 -31.74
N LYS A 951 0.01 21.35 -32.12
CA LYS A 951 -0.50 21.30 -33.50
C LYS A 951 0.00 22.50 -34.33
N ASN A 952 1.28 22.84 -34.19
CA ASN A 952 1.92 24.04 -34.76
C ASN A 952 3.03 23.73 -35.79
N GLY A 953 3.11 22.46 -36.23
CA GLY A 953 3.91 22.00 -37.37
C GLY A 953 3.42 22.47 -38.74
N ASP A 954 4.11 22.05 -39.79
CA ASP A 954 3.54 22.11 -41.14
C ASP A 954 2.29 21.21 -41.25
N VAL A 955 1.38 21.57 -42.14
CA VAL A 955 0.12 20.85 -42.39
C VAL A 955 0.33 19.40 -42.85
N SER A 956 1.48 19.08 -43.45
CA SER A 956 1.89 17.71 -43.82
C SER A 956 2.25 16.80 -42.63
N ARG A 957 2.72 17.38 -41.51
CA ARG A 957 3.22 16.67 -40.31
C ARG A 957 2.61 17.18 -39.01
N LEU A 958 1.33 17.58 -39.03
CA LEU A 958 0.60 17.77 -37.78
C LEU A 958 0.69 16.48 -36.94
N ASP A 959 0.77 16.67 -35.63
CA ASP A 959 0.97 15.63 -34.61
C ASP A 959 2.39 15.05 -34.50
N SER A 960 3.29 15.25 -35.48
CA SER A 960 4.66 14.68 -35.44
C SER A 960 5.81 15.66 -35.68
N SER A 961 5.62 16.76 -36.43
CA SER A 961 6.52 17.92 -36.42
C SER A 961 5.87 19.08 -35.68
N TYR A 962 6.61 19.77 -34.82
CA TYR A 962 6.10 20.86 -33.97
C TYR A 962 7.23 21.65 -33.31
N TYR A 963 6.91 22.76 -32.65
CA TYR A 963 7.87 23.50 -31.82
C TYR A 963 7.33 23.84 -30.43
N VAL A 964 8.25 23.96 -29.47
CA VAL A 964 8.00 24.33 -28.08
C VAL A 964 9.01 25.40 -27.65
N VAL A 965 8.52 26.45 -26.99
CA VAL A 965 9.37 27.40 -26.26
C VAL A 965 9.42 26.99 -24.79
N TYR A 966 10.63 26.70 -24.29
CA TYR A 966 10.87 26.34 -22.90
C TYR A 966 12.06 27.14 -22.35
N GLY A 967 11.80 28.03 -21.38
CA GLY A 967 12.79 29.00 -20.91
C GLY A 967 13.38 29.81 -22.07
N ASN A 968 14.71 29.83 -22.15
CA ASN A 968 15.48 30.51 -23.21
C ASN A 968 15.80 29.61 -24.42
N VAL A 969 15.07 28.51 -24.64
CA VAL A 969 15.30 27.58 -25.75
C VAL A 969 14.07 27.45 -26.64
N LEU A 970 14.30 27.51 -27.96
CA LEU A 970 13.36 27.04 -28.97
C LEU A 970 13.71 25.58 -29.32
N PHE A 971 12.83 24.66 -28.96
CA PHE A 971 12.89 23.27 -29.40
C PHE A 971 12.05 23.10 -30.67
N ILE A 972 12.67 22.63 -31.76
CA ILE A 972 11.97 22.22 -32.98
C ILE A 972 12.06 20.69 -33.10
N MET A 973 10.91 20.05 -33.07
CA MET A 973 10.75 18.60 -33.14
C MET A 973 10.33 18.26 -34.57
N LEU A 974 11.11 17.42 -35.27
CA LEU A 974 11.03 17.29 -36.74
C LEU A 974 10.90 15.82 -37.17
N ASP A 975 9.74 15.47 -37.73
CA ASP A 975 9.47 14.17 -38.34
C ASP A 975 9.95 14.14 -39.81
N ILE A 976 11.12 13.53 -40.00
CA ILE A 976 11.79 13.34 -41.28
C ILE A 976 11.70 11.89 -41.79
N VAL A 977 10.80 11.06 -41.26
CA VAL A 977 10.83 9.60 -41.48
C VAL A 977 10.54 9.20 -42.94
N THR A 978 9.61 9.86 -43.63
CA THR A 978 9.25 9.48 -45.02
C THR A 978 9.74 10.45 -46.12
N ARG A 979 10.25 11.63 -45.75
CA ARG A 979 10.93 12.62 -46.64
C ARG A 979 10.15 13.05 -47.91
N ASP A 980 8.83 12.92 -47.92
CA ASP A 980 7.97 13.24 -49.07
C ASP A 980 7.47 14.70 -49.13
N ASP A 981 7.88 15.52 -48.17
CA ASP A 981 7.38 16.87 -47.86
C ASP A 981 8.48 17.85 -47.40
N VAL A 982 9.75 17.55 -47.71
CA VAL A 982 10.93 18.31 -47.23
C VAL A 982 10.82 19.81 -47.54
N GLU A 983 10.44 20.21 -48.76
CA GLU A 983 10.34 21.63 -49.15
C GLU A 983 9.32 22.42 -48.29
N ASP A 984 8.22 21.79 -47.88
CA ASP A 984 7.18 22.42 -47.05
C ASP A 984 7.64 22.50 -45.58
N GLN A 985 8.27 21.44 -45.06
CA GLN A 985 8.86 21.45 -43.70
C GLN A 985 10.03 22.43 -43.58
N GLU A 986 10.88 22.59 -44.60
CA GLU A 986 11.93 23.61 -44.63
C GLU A 986 11.35 25.03 -44.55
N ALA A 987 10.29 25.31 -45.33
CA ALA A 987 9.64 26.61 -45.33
C ALA A 987 9.03 26.93 -43.95
N TRP A 988 8.34 25.96 -43.34
CA TRP A 988 7.84 26.06 -41.96
C TRP A 988 8.98 26.30 -40.96
N PHE A 989 10.09 25.57 -41.05
CA PHE A 989 11.24 25.72 -40.17
C PHE A 989 11.81 27.15 -40.22
N TYR A 990 11.98 27.71 -41.42
CA TYR A 990 12.44 29.10 -41.56
C TYR A 990 11.44 30.12 -40.99
N ASP A 991 10.14 29.93 -41.19
CA ASP A 991 9.11 30.82 -40.63
C ASP A 991 9.07 30.77 -39.08
N VAL A 992 9.23 29.58 -38.49
CA VAL A 992 9.35 29.39 -37.03
C VAL A 992 10.60 30.07 -36.49
N VAL A 993 11.78 29.81 -37.06
CA VAL A 993 13.04 30.43 -36.62
C VAL A 993 12.98 31.96 -36.78
N ALA A 994 12.38 32.48 -37.84
CA ALA A 994 12.25 33.93 -38.06
C ALA A 994 11.23 34.63 -37.13
N ALA A 995 10.31 33.87 -36.50
CA ALA A 995 9.33 34.38 -35.55
C ALA A 995 9.82 34.37 -34.09
N HIS A 996 10.99 33.79 -33.84
CA HIS A 996 11.51 33.46 -32.51
C HIS A 996 12.93 34.04 -32.29
N ALA A 997 13.31 34.21 -31.03
CA ALA A 997 14.51 34.96 -30.62
C ALA A 997 15.05 34.47 -29.26
N GLN A 998 15.09 33.14 -29.12
CA GLN A 998 15.58 32.42 -27.95
C GLN A 998 17.11 32.36 -27.97
N ASP A 999 17.74 32.23 -26.80
CA ASP A 999 19.20 32.15 -26.70
C ASP A 999 19.76 30.93 -27.44
N PHE A 1000 19.01 29.83 -27.45
CA PHE A 1000 19.37 28.58 -28.11
C PHE A 1000 18.28 28.03 -29.04
N LEU A 1001 18.70 27.43 -30.15
CA LEU A 1001 17.89 26.64 -31.07
C LEU A 1001 18.34 25.18 -31.02
N VAL A 1002 17.47 24.30 -30.51
CA VAL A 1002 17.69 22.85 -30.42
C VAL A 1002 16.72 22.14 -31.36
N VAL A 1003 17.24 21.24 -32.20
CA VAL A 1003 16.43 20.44 -33.13
C VAL A 1003 16.46 18.98 -32.70
N GLY A 1004 15.30 18.35 -32.54
CA GLY A 1004 15.17 16.90 -32.39
C GLY A 1004 14.71 16.27 -33.69
N MET A 1005 15.45 15.30 -34.22
CA MET A 1005 15.10 14.55 -35.44
C MET A 1005 15.55 13.09 -35.31
N HIS A 1006 14.81 12.12 -35.86
CA HIS A 1006 15.15 10.71 -35.64
C HIS A 1006 16.43 10.28 -36.37
N TYR A 1007 16.49 10.51 -37.69
CA TYR A 1007 17.63 10.11 -38.52
C TYR A 1007 18.86 10.99 -38.30
N SER A 1008 20.03 10.35 -38.22
CA SER A 1008 21.30 11.00 -37.92
C SER A 1008 22.01 11.51 -39.18
N MET A 1009 22.37 12.80 -39.22
CA MET A 1009 23.04 13.42 -40.38
C MET A 1009 24.49 12.94 -40.59
N PHE A 1010 25.17 12.48 -39.53
CA PHE A 1010 26.57 12.02 -39.57
C PHE A 1010 26.74 10.59 -39.01
N GLY A 1011 25.69 9.78 -39.16
CA GLY A 1011 25.59 8.39 -38.69
C GLY A 1011 26.57 7.42 -39.38
N PRO A 1012 27.34 6.60 -38.65
CA PRO A 1012 28.22 5.59 -39.24
C PRO A 1012 27.53 4.28 -39.63
N THR A 1013 26.33 4.00 -39.10
CA THR A 1013 25.57 2.77 -39.30
C THR A 1013 24.71 2.83 -40.57
N HIS A 1014 24.05 3.97 -40.79
CA HIS A 1014 23.08 4.18 -41.88
C HIS A 1014 23.53 5.30 -42.84
N PRO A 1015 24.62 5.09 -43.61
CA PRO A 1015 25.29 6.17 -44.35
C PRO A 1015 24.51 6.67 -45.58
N ASP A 1016 23.65 5.85 -46.18
CA ASP A 1016 22.82 6.27 -47.33
C ASP A 1016 21.65 7.15 -46.85
N GLU A 1017 21.05 6.81 -45.70
CA GLU A 1017 20.08 7.64 -45.00
C GLU A 1017 20.72 8.94 -44.49
N ALA A 1018 21.87 8.87 -43.83
CA ALA A 1018 22.60 10.02 -43.31
C ALA A 1018 22.96 11.03 -44.41
N ALA A 1019 23.51 10.56 -45.54
CA ALA A 1019 23.84 11.41 -46.69
C ALA A 1019 22.58 12.04 -47.34
N ALA A 1020 21.42 11.39 -47.22
CA ALA A 1020 20.16 11.95 -47.68
C ALA A 1020 19.65 13.06 -46.75
N ILE A 1021 19.75 12.88 -45.43
CA ILE A 1021 19.42 13.92 -44.45
C ILE A 1021 20.40 15.09 -44.50
N GLU A 1022 21.70 14.84 -44.75
CA GLU A 1022 22.71 15.89 -44.99
C GLU A 1022 22.35 16.72 -46.22
N ALA A 1023 21.95 16.08 -47.32
CA ALA A 1023 21.58 16.77 -48.56
C ALA A 1023 20.34 17.66 -48.43
N ASP A 1024 19.37 17.24 -47.59
CA ASP A 1024 18.15 17.99 -47.31
C ASP A 1024 18.42 19.13 -46.29
N TRP A 1025 18.90 18.79 -45.08
CA TRP A 1025 18.81 19.68 -43.92
C TRP A 1025 20.09 20.43 -43.52
N LEU A 1026 21.28 20.04 -43.99
CA LEU A 1026 22.54 20.66 -43.55
C LEU A 1026 22.57 22.17 -43.84
N ALA A 1027 22.19 22.57 -45.06
CA ALA A 1027 22.18 23.97 -45.48
C ALA A 1027 21.14 24.81 -44.72
N VAL A 1028 20.04 24.17 -44.28
CA VAL A 1028 18.95 24.79 -43.51
C VAL A 1028 19.42 25.07 -42.08
N PHE A 1029 20.03 24.08 -41.42
CA PHE A 1029 20.55 24.22 -40.06
C PHE A 1029 21.75 25.17 -40.00
N ASP A 1030 22.63 25.18 -41.01
CA ASP A 1030 23.70 26.17 -41.17
C ASP A 1030 23.12 27.60 -41.32
N ALA A 1031 22.10 27.78 -42.16
CA ALA A 1031 21.49 29.09 -42.40
C ALA A 1031 20.75 29.64 -41.16
N ALA A 1032 20.11 28.76 -40.39
CA ALA A 1032 19.46 29.08 -39.13
C ALA A 1032 20.41 29.14 -37.93
N SER A 1033 21.69 28.78 -38.09
CA SER A 1033 22.70 28.76 -37.02
C SER A 1033 22.30 27.90 -35.81
N VAL A 1034 21.69 26.73 -36.03
CA VAL A 1034 21.26 25.78 -34.99
C VAL A 1034 22.39 25.48 -33.99
N ASP A 1035 22.08 25.34 -32.71
CA ASP A 1035 23.09 25.06 -31.67
C ASP A 1035 23.35 23.56 -31.52
N LEU A 1036 22.27 22.79 -31.38
CA LEU A 1036 22.31 21.37 -31.09
C LEU A 1036 21.25 20.63 -31.89
N VAL A 1037 21.69 19.62 -32.65
CA VAL A 1037 20.83 18.65 -33.30
C VAL A 1037 20.94 17.33 -32.54
N LEU A 1038 19.82 16.87 -31.98
CA LEU A 1038 19.66 15.62 -31.25
C LEU A 1038 19.07 14.56 -32.19
N SER A 1039 19.74 13.40 -32.28
CA SER A 1039 19.32 12.30 -33.17
C SER A 1039 19.66 10.89 -32.66
N GLY A 1040 19.06 9.90 -33.31
CA GLY A 1040 19.10 8.48 -32.96
C GLY A 1040 19.36 7.57 -34.15
N HIS A 1041 18.58 6.49 -34.27
CA HIS A 1041 18.55 5.50 -35.35
C HIS A 1041 19.79 4.61 -35.46
N ASP A 1042 20.99 5.19 -35.38
CA ASP A 1042 22.26 4.50 -35.57
C ASP A 1042 22.70 3.63 -34.38
N HIS A 1043 21.96 3.69 -33.26
CA HIS A 1043 22.24 3.00 -31.98
C HIS A 1043 23.70 3.14 -31.50
N VAL A 1044 24.32 4.31 -31.76
CA VAL A 1044 25.71 4.63 -31.46
C VAL A 1044 25.78 6.00 -30.78
N TYR A 1045 26.55 6.09 -29.69
CA TYR A 1045 26.82 7.37 -29.04
C TYR A 1045 27.97 8.07 -29.76
N ALA A 1046 27.69 9.21 -30.39
CA ALA A 1046 28.70 10.00 -31.09
C ALA A 1046 28.28 11.47 -31.24
N ARG A 1047 29.25 12.38 -31.29
CA ARG A 1047 29.01 13.80 -31.59
C ARG A 1047 30.10 14.43 -32.45
N THR A 1048 29.75 15.45 -33.20
CA THR A 1048 30.69 16.27 -33.98
C THR A 1048 31.37 17.34 -33.10
N GLU A 1049 32.31 18.10 -33.68
CA GLU A 1049 32.56 19.47 -33.22
C GLU A 1049 31.40 20.37 -33.71
N ALA A 1050 31.47 21.70 -33.51
CA ALA A 1050 30.59 22.59 -34.26
C ALA A 1050 30.93 22.50 -35.75
N MET A 1051 29.92 22.24 -36.59
CA MET A 1051 30.06 22.01 -38.03
C MET A 1051 29.47 23.16 -38.83
N THR A 1052 30.06 23.46 -40.00
CA THR A 1052 29.44 24.29 -41.03
C THR A 1052 29.84 23.75 -42.40
N ALA A 1053 28.89 23.63 -43.33
CA ALA A 1053 29.06 23.04 -44.65
C ALA A 1053 29.75 21.66 -44.61
N GLY A 1054 29.39 20.82 -43.63
CA GLY A 1054 29.91 19.46 -43.44
C GLY A 1054 31.35 19.40 -42.89
N VAL A 1055 31.90 20.51 -42.41
CA VAL A 1055 33.28 20.59 -41.91
C VAL A 1055 33.33 21.18 -40.50
N ALA A 1056 34.14 20.58 -39.62
CA ALA A 1056 34.39 21.10 -38.28
C ALA A 1056 35.04 22.48 -38.31
N THR A 1057 34.49 23.43 -37.56
CA THR A 1057 34.94 24.83 -37.54
C THR A 1057 36.11 25.07 -36.59
N GLY A 1058 36.28 24.21 -35.58
CA GLY A 1058 37.24 24.38 -34.49
C GLY A 1058 36.88 25.50 -33.51
N ASP A 1059 35.68 26.09 -33.62
CA ASP A 1059 35.16 27.14 -32.73
C ASP A 1059 33.71 26.78 -32.32
N PRO A 1060 33.43 26.46 -31.04
CA PRO A 1060 32.09 26.06 -30.60
C PRO A 1060 31.04 27.19 -30.67
N LEU A 1061 31.43 28.44 -30.95
CA LEU A 1061 30.52 29.55 -31.23
C LEU A 1061 30.10 29.65 -32.71
N SER A 1062 30.70 28.84 -33.60
CA SER A 1062 30.50 28.92 -35.04
C SER A 1062 30.08 27.56 -35.59
N GLY A 1063 28.79 27.40 -35.89
CA GLY A 1063 28.22 26.18 -36.48
C GLY A 1063 27.30 25.41 -35.53
N THR A 1064 26.96 24.18 -35.95
CA THR A 1064 25.96 23.31 -35.32
C THR A 1064 26.63 22.07 -34.73
N VAL A 1065 26.31 21.69 -33.49
CA VAL A 1065 26.76 20.41 -32.91
C VAL A 1065 25.72 19.34 -33.20
N TYR A 1066 26.13 18.27 -33.86
CA TYR A 1066 25.29 17.10 -34.13
C TYR A 1066 25.60 16.01 -33.12
N PHE A 1067 24.58 15.53 -32.42
CA PHE A 1067 24.71 14.61 -31.30
C PHE A 1067 23.75 13.42 -31.46
N MET A 1068 24.36 12.25 -31.67
CA MET A 1068 23.71 10.93 -31.68
C MET A 1068 23.68 10.38 -30.26
N GLY A 1069 22.48 10.20 -29.71
CA GLY A 1069 22.25 9.99 -28.27
C GLY A 1069 22.72 8.65 -27.70
N GLY A 1070 23.23 7.73 -28.54
CA GLY A 1070 23.37 6.32 -28.18
C GLY A 1070 22.07 5.56 -28.41
N SER A 1071 21.84 4.50 -27.62
CA SER A 1071 20.52 3.90 -27.48
C SER A 1071 20.07 4.01 -26.02
N GLY A 1072 18.85 4.46 -25.81
CA GLY A 1072 18.14 4.42 -24.54
C GLY A 1072 17.50 3.06 -24.25
N GLY A 1073 17.66 2.08 -25.14
CA GLY A 1073 17.24 0.69 -25.00
C GLY A 1073 18.43 -0.27 -25.07
N HIS A 1074 18.15 -1.56 -25.22
CA HIS A 1074 19.19 -2.60 -25.22
C HIS A 1074 19.99 -2.73 -26.53
N LYS A 1075 19.47 -2.22 -27.66
CA LYS A 1075 20.06 -2.44 -28.98
C LYS A 1075 21.20 -1.45 -29.19
N VAL A 1076 22.41 -1.97 -29.38
CA VAL A 1076 23.60 -1.18 -29.71
C VAL A 1076 24.33 -1.81 -30.87
N TYR A 1077 24.99 -0.99 -31.70
CA TYR A 1077 25.74 -1.46 -32.86
C TYR A 1077 27.25 -1.22 -32.70
N ASP A 1078 28.03 -2.26 -32.99
CA ASP A 1078 29.50 -2.18 -33.08
C ASP A 1078 29.90 -1.63 -34.46
N ASN A 1079 30.35 -0.37 -34.52
CA ASN A 1079 30.77 0.26 -35.77
C ASN A 1079 32.11 1.00 -35.69
N SER A 1080 32.78 1.11 -36.85
CA SER A 1080 34.05 1.81 -37.00
C SER A 1080 33.90 3.34 -37.00
N ALA A 1081 35.02 4.04 -36.82
CA ALA A 1081 35.07 5.49 -36.58
C ALA A 1081 34.28 6.35 -37.61
N SER A 1082 33.34 7.12 -37.08
CA SER A 1082 32.74 8.31 -37.71
C SER A 1082 33.75 9.48 -37.75
N PRO A 1083 33.58 10.53 -38.58
CA PRO A 1083 34.25 11.83 -38.43
C PRO A 1083 33.84 12.61 -37.15
N ALA A 1084 33.52 11.91 -36.07
CA ALA A 1084 33.07 12.45 -34.80
C ALA A 1084 34.23 13.05 -33.97
N ALA A 1085 33.93 14.11 -33.20
CA ALA A 1085 34.83 14.64 -32.17
C ALA A 1085 34.96 13.68 -30.99
N PHE A 1086 33.88 12.94 -30.69
CA PHE A 1086 33.86 11.86 -29.73
C PHE A 1086 32.87 10.78 -30.19
N GLN A 1087 33.25 9.50 -30.03
CA GLN A 1087 32.41 8.33 -30.24
C GLN A 1087 32.72 7.31 -29.13
N LEU A 1088 31.68 6.75 -28.51
CA LEU A 1088 31.84 5.77 -27.45
C LEU A 1088 32.14 4.39 -28.05
N ILE A 1089 33.25 3.77 -27.66
CA ILE A 1089 33.67 2.44 -28.14
C ILE A 1089 34.23 1.63 -26.96
N PRO A 1090 33.70 0.43 -26.65
CA PRO A 1090 32.54 -0.21 -27.29
C PRO A 1090 31.24 0.53 -27.00
N THR A 1091 30.26 0.36 -27.88
CA THR A 1091 28.94 0.98 -27.74
C THR A 1091 28.17 0.33 -26.58
N VAL A 1092 27.53 1.14 -25.73
CA VAL A 1092 26.67 0.69 -24.63
C VAL A 1092 25.40 1.55 -24.55
N PRO A 1093 24.31 1.07 -23.94
CA PRO A 1093 23.12 1.89 -23.69
C PRO A 1093 23.46 3.10 -22.82
N THR A 1094 22.90 4.25 -23.17
CA THR A 1094 23.22 5.55 -22.55
C THR A 1094 22.00 6.45 -22.49
N CYS A 1095 22.00 7.37 -21.54
CA CYS A 1095 21.08 8.52 -21.52
C CYS A 1095 21.87 9.79 -21.22
N SER A 1096 21.31 10.94 -21.61
CA SER A 1096 21.97 12.23 -21.44
C SER A 1096 21.16 13.14 -20.53
N VAL A 1097 21.82 13.71 -19.53
CA VAL A 1097 21.27 14.76 -18.68
C VAL A 1097 21.75 16.09 -19.25
N ILE A 1098 20.84 16.84 -19.84
CA ILE A 1098 21.12 18.10 -20.53
C ILE A 1098 20.64 19.25 -19.66
N THR A 1099 21.58 20.07 -19.19
CA THR A 1099 21.30 21.27 -18.38
C THR A 1099 21.50 22.51 -19.24
N VAL A 1100 20.46 23.34 -19.33
CA VAL A 1100 20.50 24.62 -20.01
C VAL A 1100 20.67 25.74 -18.98
N SER A 1101 21.60 26.64 -19.24
CA SER A 1101 21.83 27.87 -18.48
C SER A 1101 21.64 29.11 -19.37
N SER A 1102 21.85 30.30 -18.81
CA SER A 1102 21.89 31.54 -19.59
C SER A 1102 23.22 31.74 -20.36
N THR A 1103 24.15 30.79 -20.31
CA THR A 1103 25.47 30.90 -20.96
C THR A 1103 25.84 29.71 -21.83
N ASP A 1104 25.25 28.54 -21.58
CA ASP A 1104 25.60 27.29 -22.25
C ASP A 1104 24.51 26.22 -22.09
N ILE A 1105 24.48 25.29 -23.05
CA ILE A 1105 23.91 23.95 -22.86
C ILE A 1105 25.05 23.03 -22.44
N THR A 1106 24.94 22.42 -21.26
CA THR A 1106 25.86 21.39 -20.77
C THR A 1106 25.21 20.01 -20.92
N VAL A 1107 25.84 19.13 -21.71
CA VAL A 1107 25.40 17.74 -21.92
C VAL A 1107 26.30 16.81 -21.11
N THR A 1108 25.72 16.04 -20.19
CA THR A 1108 26.41 14.98 -19.45
C THR A 1108 25.76 13.64 -19.76
N THR A 1109 26.51 12.71 -20.35
CA THR A 1109 25.98 11.39 -20.72
C THR A 1109 26.44 10.34 -19.71
N ILE A 1110 25.53 9.48 -19.27
CA ILE A 1110 25.82 8.33 -18.41
C ILE A 1110 25.47 7.00 -19.08
N ASP A 1111 26.16 5.94 -18.67
CA ASP A 1111 25.75 4.55 -18.90
C ASP A 1111 24.81 4.02 -17.80
N GLN A 1112 24.36 2.77 -17.93
CA GLN A 1112 23.51 2.08 -16.93
C GLN A 1112 24.14 1.98 -15.53
N ALA A 1113 25.48 2.07 -15.40
CA ALA A 1113 26.15 2.08 -14.09
C ALA A 1113 26.21 3.49 -13.48
N GLY A 1114 25.66 4.51 -14.15
CA GLY A 1114 25.81 5.92 -13.77
C GLY A 1114 27.20 6.49 -14.07
N THR A 1115 28.02 5.78 -14.84
CA THR A 1115 29.36 6.25 -15.21
C THR A 1115 29.22 7.33 -16.28
N VAL A 1116 29.80 8.51 -16.04
CA VAL A 1116 29.87 9.57 -17.05
C VAL A 1116 30.77 9.10 -18.20
N VAL A 1117 30.18 8.94 -19.39
CA VAL A 1117 30.89 8.48 -20.59
C VAL A 1117 31.48 9.64 -21.40
N ASP A 1118 30.84 10.81 -21.37
CA ASP A 1118 31.28 12.05 -22.01
C ASP A 1118 30.61 13.27 -21.34
N THR A 1119 31.21 14.44 -21.48
CA THR A 1119 30.63 15.71 -21.03
C THR A 1119 31.15 16.82 -21.94
N PHE A 1120 30.23 17.61 -22.50
CA PHE A 1120 30.56 18.72 -23.38
C PHE A 1120 29.60 19.90 -23.16
N THR A 1121 30.03 21.07 -23.62
CA THR A 1121 29.25 22.31 -23.50
C THR A 1121 29.14 23.02 -24.83
N ILE A 1122 27.99 23.64 -25.05
CA ILE A 1122 27.67 24.44 -26.24
C ILE A 1122 27.40 25.86 -25.73
N PRO A 1123 28.32 26.82 -25.93
CA PRO A 1123 28.15 28.18 -25.44
C PRO A 1123 27.08 28.92 -26.23
N VAL A 1124 26.36 29.83 -25.58
CA VAL A 1124 25.40 30.73 -26.24
C VAL A 1124 26.11 31.53 -27.35
N LYS A 1125 25.55 31.50 -28.56
CA LYS A 1125 26.09 32.26 -29.69
C LYS A 1125 25.85 33.75 -29.46
N SER A 1126 26.88 34.55 -29.72
CA SER A 1126 26.82 35.99 -29.39
C SER A 1126 26.03 36.78 -30.44
N GLY A 1127 24.72 36.88 -30.24
CA GLY A 1127 23.82 37.74 -31.04
C GLY A 1127 22.84 36.98 -31.92
N SER A 1128 22.16 35.96 -31.36
CA SER A 1128 20.85 35.48 -31.81
C SER A 1128 19.81 36.62 -31.84
#